data_AF-A0A8J8XNJ8-F1
#
_entry.id   AF-A0A8J8XNJ8-F1
#
_cell.length_a   1.000
_cell.length_b   1.000
_cell.length_c   1.000
_cell.angle_alpha   90.00
_cell.angle_beta   90.00
_cell.angle_gamma   90.00
#
_symmetry.space_group_name_H-M   'P 1'
#
loop_
_entity.id
_entity.type
_entity.pdbx_description
1 polymer ?
#
loop_
_entity_poly.entity_id
_entity_poly.type
_entity_poly.pdbx_seq_one_letter_code
_entity_poly.pdbx_strand_id
1 'polypeptide(L)'
;MASHLRSPLVLLLLLALHRLCAPWLVVADDGASVARSAFSMDGDVAWVVQVSDLHISAYHPDRADDLASILGPALRAIRPHLLLVTGDITDAKNRRKTTSRQDEREWITYKKAIDAIVGIGGIDKSRIFDIRGNHDTYGVPYRGGKLDFFSTYSVNSQLDRLSTISSILLQGRRNYLFLGIDDTMSIGIRYPANLFGHPTDKRIDAVNSELQYWSNHSNVPITKVVFGHYPMSFTTSSQKGQRYESIFAKQSISAYLCGHLHAKISKQLWRFHEMSATTQEQKSSYWEWELGDWKESRLMRILAIDGGAISFIDHTLKQAFQTSILITYPTDSRSMNTLESMNWSTRNDINVLVFSNQVIRNVSARVFDSHNEFKIVEEIPLQLVATPSVHKPLFHAEWNAENYKSPSPTRYWLQVFAQDSQGGKTSSERRPFSVEGKVQIQSRPCLNYLIFEVQWEDMYQVLLWSNFAFIIVLLFAPKLLYHFMKKSLTYQRWTVSVMLSPIQPRKAYFWLVWFLMEGARSRPIWFSLLIYVIWLIEMPWFWGHATSEKGEIAQMYLSGWSIPSLGEDLTWNKSSNPDVLVITLPFLYLVVVPVVVVIYSLFAEKAVACLRHSRRTENTVNPTNSNPESGYLLPSASVSLANLSDKKILSMVMKFCGGWTRRVLLLLCCIIAVIHLKLSSRLMSAYGAKPVAFSPPVTWMPLLLLSATAYCTMPNTY
;
A
#
# COMPACT_ATOMS: atom_id res chain seq x y z
N MET A 1 -40.42 -1.51 53.09
CA MET A 1 -40.61 -2.48 51.99
C MET A 1 -39.68 -2.06 50.86
N ALA A 2 -38.39 -2.42 50.82
CA ALA A 2 -37.74 -3.74 50.88
C ALA A 2 -38.19 -4.68 49.74
N SER A 3 -37.19 -5.28 49.08
CA SER A 3 -37.17 -6.32 48.02
C SER A 3 -37.36 -5.85 46.56
N HIS A 4 -36.64 -6.31 45.53
CA HIS A 4 -35.47 -7.16 45.30
C HIS A 4 -35.14 -6.95 43.80
N LEU A 5 -33.90 -6.78 43.32
CA LEU A 5 -33.04 -7.87 42.87
C LEU A 5 -31.63 -7.30 42.60
N ARG A 6 -30.61 -7.87 43.24
CA ARG A 6 -29.20 -7.75 42.87
C ARG A 6 -28.86 -8.88 41.90
N SER A 7 -27.92 -8.65 40.98
CA SER A 7 -26.97 -9.70 40.58
C SER A 7 -25.62 -9.08 40.19
N PRO A 8 -24.57 -9.27 41.02
CA PRO A 8 -23.19 -8.87 40.77
C PRO A 8 -22.40 -9.97 40.04
N LEU A 9 -23.06 -10.81 39.22
CA LEU A 9 -22.43 -11.96 38.55
C LEU A 9 -21.66 -11.60 37.26
N VAL A 10 -21.91 -10.43 36.67
CA VAL A 10 -21.26 -10.03 35.40
C VAL A 10 -19.86 -9.46 35.64
N LEU A 11 -19.59 -8.91 36.82
CA LEU A 11 -18.27 -8.34 37.15
C LEU A 11 -17.27 -9.39 37.67
N LEU A 12 -17.78 -10.47 38.29
CA LEU A 12 -16.95 -11.57 38.83
C LEU A 12 -16.52 -12.59 37.77
N LEU A 13 -17.23 -12.70 36.63
CA LEU A 13 -16.80 -13.54 35.51
C LEU A 13 -15.67 -12.92 34.67
N LEU A 14 -15.44 -11.60 34.79
CA LEU A 14 -14.37 -10.89 34.09
C LEU A 14 -13.03 -10.90 34.85
N LEU A 15 -13.01 -11.33 36.11
CA LEU A 15 -11.82 -11.28 36.98
C LEU A 15 -11.22 -12.65 37.34
N ALA A 16 -11.82 -13.76 36.90
CA ALA A 16 -11.44 -15.11 37.33
C ALA A 16 -10.67 -15.95 36.29
N LEU A 17 -10.04 -15.32 35.29
CA LEU A 17 -9.24 -16.01 34.26
C LEU A 17 -7.74 -15.66 34.29
N HIS A 18 -7.27 -15.02 35.35
CA HIS A 18 -5.84 -14.77 35.55
C HIS A 18 -5.21 -15.81 36.48
N ARG A 19 -4.10 -16.37 36.00
CA ARG A 19 -3.09 -17.22 36.67
C ARG A 19 -3.24 -18.72 36.51
N LEU A 20 -2.37 -19.27 35.66
CA LEU A 20 -1.34 -20.23 36.06
C LEU A 20 -0.16 -20.13 35.06
N CYS A 21 1.02 -19.77 35.57
CA CYS A 21 2.24 -19.51 34.80
C CYS A 21 2.88 -20.76 34.18
N ALA A 22 3.48 -20.57 33.01
CA ALA A 22 4.81 -21.09 32.69
C ALA A 22 5.53 -20.05 31.81
N PRO A 23 6.70 -19.51 32.19
CA PRO A 23 7.38 -18.50 31.40
C PRO A 23 8.08 -19.18 30.22
N TRP A 24 7.61 -18.91 29.00
CA TRP A 24 8.39 -19.13 27.80
C TRP A 24 9.06 -17.79 27.45
N LEU A 25 10.39 -17.80 27.39
CA LEU A 25 11.20 -16.67 26.94
C LEU A 25 10.72 -16.24 25.55
N VAL A 26 10.03 -15.10 25.48
CA VAL A 26 9.95 -14.32 24.25
C VAL A 26 11.32 -13.67 24.11
N VAL A 27 12.11 -14.16 23.16
CA VAL A 27 13.33 -13.46 22.74
C VAL A 27 12.88 -12.09 22.25
N ALA A 28 13.27 -11.05 23.00
CA ALA A 28 13.02 -9.68 22.61
C ALA A 28 13.55 -9.47 21.19
N ASP A 29 12.72 -8.97 20.28
CA ASP A 29 13.18 -8.46 19.01
C ASP A 29 14.19 -7.35 19.32
N ASP A 30 15.47 -7.65 19.13
CA ASP A 30 16.58 -6.72 19.31
C ASP A 30 16.61 -5.75 18.13
N GLY A 31 15.48 -5.06 17.91
CA GLY A 31 15.22 -4.16 16.79
C GLY A 31 16.13 -2.92 16.75
N ALA A 32 17.10 -2.83 17.67
CA ALA A 32 18.16 -1.84 17.72
C ALA A 32 19.54 -2.40 17.32
N SER A 33 19.70 -3.70 17.12
CA SER A 33 20.97 -4.30 16.72
C SER A 33 21.37 -3.87 15.30
N VAL A 34 22.64 -3.49 15.14
CA VAL A 34 23.23 -3.07 13.87
C VAL A 34 24.38 -4.01 13.53
N ALA A 35 24.27 -4.73 12.42
CA ALA A 35 25.36 -5.50 11.86
C ALA A 35 26.23 -4.57 11.00
N ARG A 36 27.53 -4.47 11.30
CA ARG A 36 28.47 -3.64 10.55
C ARG A 36 29.34 -4.49 9.63
N SER A 37 29.54 -4.05 8.40
CA SER A 37 30.45 -4.65 7.42
C SER A 37 31.25 -3.54 6.73
N ALA A 38 32.52 -3.79 6.44
CA ALA A 38 33.37 -2.84 5.73
C ALA A 38 34.13 -3.55 4.63
N PHE A 39 34.21 -2.92 3.46
CA PHE A 39 34.90 -3.45 2.30
C PHE A 39 35.78 -2.38 1.67
N SER A 40 37.01 -2.75 1.34
CA SER A 40 37.87 -1.87 0.54
C SER A 40 37.37 -1.76 -0.90
N MET A 41 37.68 -0.62 -1.51
CA MET A 41 37.37 -0.29 -2.88
C MET A 41 38.50 0.54 -3.51
N ASP A 42 38.78 0.28 -4.79
CA ASP A 42 39.76 1.04 -5.56
C ASP A 42 39.13 2.28 -6.23
N GLY A 43 39.68 3.46 -5.90
CA GLY A 43 39.32 4.75 -6.50
C GLY A 43 38.07 5.40 -5.90
N ASP A 44 37.45 6.30 -6.68
CA ASP A 44 36.48 7.30 -6.19
C ASP A 44 35.06 7.13 -6.75
N VAL A 45 34.78 5.97 -7.35
CA VAL A 45 33.48 5.65 -7.95
C VAL A 45 33.08 4.26 -7.50
N ALA A 46 31.99 4.16 -6.75
CA ALA A 46 31.36 2.90 -6.39
C ALA A 46 30.18 2.62 -7.31
N TRP A 47 29.95 1.35 -7.63
CA TRP A 47 28.70 0.92 -8.26
C TRP A 47 28.20 -0.39 -7.65
N VAL A 48 26.88 -0.48 -7.51
CA VAL A 48 26.16 -1.58 -6.87
C VAL A 48 25.00 -2.01 -7.76
N VAL A 49 24.59 -3.26 -7.62
CA VAL A 49 23.39 -3.78 -8.29
C VAL A 49 22.29 -3.98 -7.26
N GLN A 50 21.06 -3.57 -7.57
CA GLN A 50 19.87 -3.85 -6.77
C GLN A 50 18.91 -4.73 -7.58
N VAL A 51 18.34 -5.73 -6.93
CA VAL A 51 17.18 -6.51 -7.39
C VAL A 51 16.14 -6.57 -6.28
N SER A 52 14.86 -6.63 -6.65
CA SER A 52 13.75 -6.64 -5.69
C SER A 52 12.64 -7.58 -6.14
N ASP A 53 11.80 -8.01 -5.20
CA ASP A 53 10.55 -8.73 -5.46
C ASP A 53 10.80 -9.96 -6.35
N LEU A 54 11.73 -10.81 -5.89
CA LEU A 54 12.17 -12.02 -6.58
C LEU A 54 11.02 -13.01 -6.74
N HIS A 55 10.24 -13.18 -5.67
CA HIS A 55 9.13 -14.13 -5.56
C HIS A 55 9.48 -15.52 -6.11
N ILE A 56 10.59 -16.07 -5.64
CA ILE A 56 10.98 -17.46 -5.93
C ILE A 56 9.80 -18.35 -5.56
N SER A 57 9.38 -19.18 -6.50
CA SER A 57 8.16 -19.96 -6.34
C SER A 57 8.34 -21.40 -6.77
N ALA A 58 7.79 -22.32 -5.98
CA ALA A 58 7.69 -23.73 -6.34
C ALA A 58 6.82 -23.96 -7.59
N TYR A 59 6.01 -22.97 -7.99
CA TYR A 59 5.12 -23.03 -9.15
C TYR A 59 5.64 -22.25 -10.36
N HIS A 60 6.70 -21.45 -10.19
CA HIS A 60 7.32 -20.63 -11.23
C HIS A 60 8.85 -20.73 -11.11
N PRO A 61 9.44 -21.89 -11.47
CA PRO A 61 10.87 -22.13 -11.33
C PRO A 61 11.72 -21.19 -12.21
N ASP A 62 11.14 -20.70 -13.31
CA ASP A 62 11.76 -19.74 -14.23
C ASP A 62 12.34 -18.51 -13.53
N ARG A 63 11.71 -18.05 -12.43
CA ARG A 63 12.18 -16.89 -11.67
C ARG A 63 13.56 -17.12 -11.04
N ALA A 64 13.81 -18.33 -10.54
CA ALA A 64 15.09 -18.71 -9.95
C ALA A 64 16.10 -19.10 -11.04
N ASP A 65 15.65 -19.79 -12.08
CA ASP A 65 16.51 -20.20 -13.19
C ASP A 65 17.07 -18.98 -13.93
N ASP A 66 16.26 -17.94 -14.13
CA ASP A 66 16.68 -16.68 -14.75
C ASP A 66 17.67 -15.89 -13.87
N LEU A 67 17.57 -16.00 -12.54
CA LEU A 67 18.56 -15.39 -11.63
C LEU A 67 19.95 -15.98 -11.91
N ALA A 68 20.05 -17.31 -11.97
CA ALA A 68 21.32 -17.96 -12.25
C ALA A 68 21.79 -17.73 -13.68
N SER A 69 20.89 -17.90 -14.67
CA SER A 69 21.25 -17.94 -16.09
C SER A 69 21.37 -16.57 -16.75
N ILE A 70 20.72 -15.52 -16.22
CA ILE A 70 20.72 -14.18 -16.80
C ILE A 70 21.39 -13.15 -15.88
N LEU A 71 21.00 -13.09 -14.59
CA LEU A 71 21.63 -12.15 -13.65
C LEU A 71 23.08 -12.55 -13.37
N GLY A 72 23.39 -13.83 -13.19
CA GLY A 72 24.76 -14.33 -13.01
C GLY A 72 25.74 -13.78 -14.07
N PRO A 73 25.52 -14.03 -15.37
CA PRO A 73 26.37 -13.46 -16.43
C PRO A 73 26.38 -11.93 -16.47
N ALA A 74 25.26 -11.27 -16.16
CA ALA A 74 25.23 -9.80 -16.06
C ALA A 74 26.18 -9.29 -14.96
N LEU A 75 26.17 -9.90 -13.78
CA LEU A 75 27.08 -9.54 -12.69
C LEU A 75 28.55 -9.77 -13.04
N ARG A 76 28.87 -10.79 -13.85
CA ARG A 76 30.23 -11.02 -14.35
C ARG A 76 30.74 -9.87 -15.23
N ALA A 77 29.84 -9.28 -16.02
CA ALA A 77 30.14 -8.13 -16.87
C ALA A 77 30.21 -6.82 -16.06
N ILE A 78 29.33 -6.64 -15.08
CA ILE A 78 29.21 -5.42 -14.28
C ILE A 78 30.28 -5.34 -13.18
N ARG A 79 30.57 -6.48 -12.53
CA ARG A 79 31.45 -6.62 -11.36
C ARG A 79 31.16 -5.59 -10.26
N PRO A 80 29.93 -5.59 -9.71
CA PRO A 80 29.54 -4.59 -8.73
C PRO A 80 30.24 -4.79 -7.38
N HIS A 81 30.34 -3.70 -6.62
CA HIS A 81 30.90 -3.70 -5.27
C HIS A 81 29.98 -4.36 -4.24
N LEU A 82 28.67 -4.27 -4.48
CA LEU A 82 27.60 -4.87 -3.67
C LEU A 82 26.47 -5.35 -4.57
N LEU A 83 25.80 -6.42 -4.15
CA LEU A 83 24.50 -6.84 -4.66
C LEU A 83 23.47 -6.71 -3.54
N LEU A 84 22.46 -5.88 -3.75
CA LEU A 84 21.37 -5.65 -2.80
C LEU A 84 20.12 -6.41 -3.27
N VAL A 85 19.56 -7.24 -2.39
CA VAL A 85 18.29 -7.96 -2.61
C VAL A 85 17.26 -7.36 -1.66
N THR A 86 16.38 -6.50 -2.17
CA THR A 86 15.52 -5.62 -1.36
C THR A 86 14.15 -6.22 -1.01
N GLY A 87 14.11 -7.51 -0.66
CA GLY A 87 12.91 -8.17 -0.13
C GLY A 87 12.01 -8.86 -1.14
N ASP A 88 10.94 -9.44 -0.60
CA ASP A 88 10.02 -10.37 -1.27
C ASP A 88 10.78 -11.45 -2.04
N ILE A 89 11.65 -12.14 -1.31
CA ILE A 89 12.50 -13.21 -1.82
C ILE A 89 11.63 -14.38 -2.29
N THR A 90 10.64 -14.78 -1.51
CA THR A 90 9.75 -15.92 -1.80
C THR A 90 8.36 -15.50 -2.26
N ASP A 91 7.64 -16.38 -2.97
CA ASP A 91 6.24 -16.11 -3.34
C ASP A 91 5.30 -16.39 -2.16
N ALA A 92 5.64 -17.36 -1.30
CA ALA A 92 4.93 -17.68 -0.05
C ALA A 92 3.40 -17.80 -0.21
N LYS A 93 2.96 -18.21 -1.41
CA LYS A 93 1.55 -18.31 -1.83
C LYS A 93 1.30 -19.68 -2.40
N ASN A 94 0.10 -20.20 -2.16
CA ASN A 94 -0.32 -21.43 -2.81
C ASN A 94 -0.51 -21.21 -4.33
N ARG A 95 -0.59 -22.31 -5.11
CA ARG A 95 -0.77 -22.25 -6.57
C ARG A 95 -1.95 -21.37 -7.02
N ARG A 96 -3.03 -21.33 -6.24
CA ARG A 96 -4.25 -20.56 -6.55
C ARG A 96 -4.17 -19.10 -6.07
N LYS A 97 -3.10 -18.71 -5.38
CA LYS A 97 -2.90 -17.39 -4.75
C LYS A 97 -4.04 -16.99 -3.80
N THR A 98 -4.66 -17.99 -3.15
CA THR A 98 -5.77 -17.80 -2.21
C THR A 98 -5.33 -17.89 -0.75
N THR A 99 -4.19 -18.50 -0.49
CA THR A 99 -3.61 -18.63 0.86
C THR A 99 -2.12 -18.31 0.80
N SER A 100 -1.58 -17.89 1.94
CA SER A 100 -0.14 -17.72 2.11
C SER A 100 0.39 -18.59 3.24
N ARG A 101 1.63 -19.05 3.06
CA ARG A 101 2.45 -19.77 4.04
C ARG A 101 3.88 -19.81 3.51
N GLN A 102 4.84 -19.93 4.40
CA GLN A 102 6.21 -20.24 4.01
C GLN A 102 6.30 -21.64 3.37
N ASP A 103 7.02 -21.74 2.26
CA ASP A 103 7.41 -22.99 1.61
C ASP A 103 8.94 -23.10 1.63
N GLU A 104 9.45 -24.05 2.40
CA GLU A 104 10.89 -24.26 2.56
C GLU A 104 11.60 -24.54 1.22
N ARG A 105 10.90 -25.14 0.25
CA ARG A 105 11.47 -25.42 -1.08
C ARG A 105 11.79 -24.13 -1.83
N GLU A 106 11.02 -23.07 -1.64
CA GLU A 106 11.29 -21.76 -2.25
C GLU A 106 12.59 -21.17 -1.69
N TRP A 107 12.81 -21.29 -0.37
CA TRP A 107 14.04 -20.86 0.30
C TRP A 107 15.28 -21.66 -0.09
N ILE A 108 15.15 -22.99 -0.17
CA ILE A 108 16.23 -23.87 -0.67
C ILE A 108 16.57 -23.50 -2.12
N THR A 109 15.56 -23.21 -2.94
CA THR A 109 15.74 -22.80 -4.33
C THR A 109 16.44 -21.44 -4.42
N TYR A 110 16.04 -20.47 -3.60
CA TYR A 110 16.70 -19.17 -3.49
C TYR A 110 18.19 -19.33 -3.14
N LYS A 111 18.51 -20.11 -2.10
CA LYS A 111 19.89 -20.38 -1.70
C LYS A 111 20.72 -20.95 -2.87
N LYS A 112 20.17 -21.95 -3.58
CA LYS A 112 20.84 -22.54 -4.76
C LYS A 112 21.05 -21.53 -5.87
N ALA A 113 20.05 -20.68 -6.15
CA ALA A 113 20.16 -19.64 -7.17
C ALA A 113 21.25 -18.61 -6.82
N ILE A 114 21.34 -18.19 -5.55
CA ILE A 114 22.43 -17.31 -5.10
C ILE A 114 23.79 -18.00 -5.20
N ASP A 115 23.92 -19.25 -4.76
CA ASP A 115 25.19 -19.99 -4.86
C ASP A 115 25.63 -20.12 -6.34
N ALA A 116 24.69 -20.31 -7.26
CA ALA A 116 24.96 -20.29 -8.70
C ALA A 116 25.36 -18.90 -9.21
N ILE A 117 24.69 -17.83 -8.76
CA ILE A 117 25.04 -16.45 -9.09
C ILE A 117 26.45 -16.10 -8.57
N VAL A 118 26.85 -16.55 -7.39
CA VAL A 118 28.21 -16.35 -6.86
C VAL A 118 29.23 -17.02 -7.79
N GLY A 119 29.02 -18.29 -8.15
CA GLY A 119 29.92 -19.03 -9.03
C GLY A 119 29.98 -18.47 -10.47
N ILE A 120 28.85 -18.07 -11.04
CA ILE A 120 28.79 -17.53 -12.40
C ILE A 120 29.20 -16.06 -12.41
N GLY A 121 28.60 -15.22 -11.58
CA GLY A 121 28.84 -13.78 -11.53
C GLY A 121 30.21 -13.38 -11.00
N GLY A 122 30.87 -14.26 -10.22
CA GLY A 122 32.18 -13.98 -9.64
C GLY A 122 32.15 -12.90 -8.54
N ILE A 123 30.96 -12.57 -8.02
CA ILE A 123 30.80 -11.69 -6.87
C ILE A 123 31.06 -12.47 -5.58
N ASP A 124 31.83 -11.90 -4.66
CA ASP A 124 31.99 -12.48 -3.32
C ASP A 124 30.64 -12.51 -2.60
N LYS A 125 30.29 -13.66 -2.03
CA LYS A 125 29.06 -13.85 -1.24
C LYS A 125 28.97 -12.87 -0.06
N SER A 126 30.10 -12.49 0.53
CA SER A 126 30.15 -11.48 1.60
C SER A 126 29.62 -10.11 1.17
N ARG A 127 29.62 -9.81 -0.13
CA ARG A 127 29.15 -8.54 -0.73
C ARG A 127 27.69 -8.57 -1.18
N ILE A 128 26.97 -9.66 -0.93
CA ILE A 128 25.53 -9.78 -1.21
C ILE A 128 24.77 -9.51 0.10
N PHE A 129 23.78 -8.63 0.09
CA PHE A 129 22.96 -8.31 1.25
C PHE A 129 21.48 -8.45 0.90
N ASP A 130 20.78 -9.30 1.64
CA ASP A 130 19.35 -9.53 1.48
C ASP A 130 18.56 -9.08 2.72
N ILE A 131 17.42 -8.44 2.50
CA ILE A 131 16.46 -8.08 3.54
C ILE A 131 15.13 -8.78 3.28
N ARG A 132 14.28 -8.88 4.30
CA ARG A 132 12.93 -9.44 4.14
C ARG A 132 11.99 -8.43 3.47
N GLY A 133 11.06 -8.95 2.68
CA GLY A 133 9.80 -8.28 2.40
C GLY A 133 8.62 -8.90 3.13
N ASN A 134 7.41 -8.43 2.89
CA ASN A 134 6.22 -8.95 3.56
C ASN A 134 5.96 -10.42 3.21
N HIS A 135 6.25 -10.86 1.98
CA HIS A 135 6.10 -12.25 1.59
C HIS A 135 7.00 -13.20 2.38
N ASP A 136 8.18 -12.74 2.77
CA ASP A 136 9.17 -13.54 3.52
C ASP A 136 8.78 -13.74 4.99
N THR A 137 7.72 -13.06 5.43
CA THR A 137 7.14 -13.21 6.77
C THR A 137 5.75 -13.83 6.76
N TYR A 138 5.12 -14.05 5.61
CA TYR A 138 3.76 -14.62 5.58
C TYR A 138 3.65 -15.95 6.32
N GLY A 139 2.83 -15.96 7.37
CA GLY A 139 2.59 -17.16 8.15
C GLY A 139 3.76 -17.56 9.06
N VAL A 140 4.63 -16.61 9.42
CA VAL A 140 5.73 -16.79 10.37
C VAL A 140 5.27 -16.28 11.75
N PRO A 141 4.95 -17.14 12.72
CA PRO A 141 4.35 -16.69 13.98
C PRO A 141 5.24 -15.78 14.83
N TYR A 142 6.55 -15.97 14.77
CA TYR A 142 7.55 -15.11 15.39
C TYR A 142 8.91 -15.29 14.71
N ARG A 143 9.70 -14.21 14.64
CA ARG A 143 11.08 -14.21 14.14
C ARG A 143 11.98 -15.16 14.94
N GLY A 144 12.87 -15.87 14.25
CA GLY A 144 13.71 -16.94 14.82
C GLY A 144 12.96 -18.25 15.10
N GLY A 145 11.65 -18.32 14.85
CA GLY A 145 10.87 -19.55 14.98
C GLY A 145 11.14 -20.55 13.85
N LYS A 146 10.57 -21.76 13.98
CA LYS A 146 10.75 -22.87 13.02
C LYS A 146 10.31 -22.56 11.58
N LEU A 147 9.46 -21.56 11.40
CA LEU A 147 8.95 -21.13 10.09
C LEU A 147 9.68 -19.89 9.56
N ASP A 148 10.61 -19.29 10.32
CA ASP A 148 11.43 -18.17 9.87
C ASP A 148 12.61 -18.69 9.03
N PHE A 149 12.30 -19.06 7.80
CA PHE A 149 13.28 -19.61 6.86
C PHE A 149 14.27 -18.56 6.35
N PHE A 150 13.96 -17.26 6.43
CA PHE A 150 14.96 -16.23 6.18
C PHE A 150 16.14 -16.40 7.14
N SER A 151 15.88 -16.58 8.44
CA SER A 151 16.94 -16.78 9.44
C SER A 151 17.71 -18.10 9.29
N THR A 152 17.32 -18.96 8.34
CA THR A 152 17.95 -20.27 8.08
C THR A 152 18.66 -20.32 6.72
N TYR A 153 18.09 -19.69 5.69
CA TYR A 153 18.49 -19.88 4.30
C TYR A 153 18.97 -18.61 3.58
N SER A 154 18.67 -17.41 4.12
CA SER A 154 19.09 -16.15 3.50
C SER A 154 20.61 -16.04 3.42
N VAL A 155 21.12 -15.17 2.56
CA VAL A 155 22.57 -14.90 2.48
C VAL A 155 23.06 -14.31 3.79
N ASN A 156 22.29 -13.37 4.34
CA ASN A 156 22.60 -12.76 5.62
C ASN A 156 22.63 -13.77 6.76
N SER A 157 21.73 -14.76 6.80
CA SER A 157 21.77 -15.83 7.81
C SER A 157 23.03 -16.67 7.72
N GLN A 158 23.47 -17.00 6.50
CA GLN A 158 24.67 -17.82 6.25
C GLN A 158 25.98 -17.12 6.62
N LEU A 159 25.94 -15.82 6.88
CA LEU A 159 27.08 -14.98 7.27
C LEU A 159 26.89 -14.34 8.65
N ASP A 160 25.94 -14.85 9.45
CA ASP A 160 25.63 -14.36 10.80
C ASP A 160 25.23 -12.86 10.86
N ARG A 161 24.58 -12.35 9.81
CA ARG A 161 24.11 -10.95 9.67
C ARG A 161 22.60 -10.83 9.86
N LEU A 162 22.06 -11.32 10.97
CA LEU A 162 20.61 -11.36 11.22
C LEU A 162 20.01 -10.10 11.87
N SER A 163 20.83 -9.08 12.12
CA SER A 163 20.35 -7.77 12.61
C SER A 163 19.35 -7.14 11.64
N THR A 164 18.36 -6.43 12.17
CA THR A 164 17.38 -5.70 11.34
C THR A 164 17.96 -4.49 10.63
N ILE A 165 19.17 -4.07 11.03
CA ILE A 165 19.90 -2.96 10.42
C ILE A 165 21.25 -3.49 9.96
N SER A 166 21.57 -3.31 8.68
CA SER A 166 22.87 -3.63 8.09
C SER A 166 23.59 -2.35 7.68
N SER A 167 24.71 -2.04 8.33
CA SER A 167 25.54 -0.88 8.05
C SER A 167 26.79 -1.29 7.27
N ILE A 168 26.88 -0.87 6.02
CA ILE A 168 27.84 -1.38 5.04
C ILE A 168 28.70 -0.23 4.54
N LEU A 169 29.97 -0.24 4.88
CA LEU A 169 30.94 0.78 4.48
C LEU A 169 31.78 0.31 3.29
N LEU A 170 31.76 1.06 2.19
CA LEU A 170 32.76 0.95 1.13
C LEU A 170 33.85 1.99 1.36
N GLN A 171 35.08 1.54 1.57
CA GLN A 171 36.24 2.37 1.91
C GLN A 171 37.16 2.52 0.70
N GLY A 172 37.23 3.73 0.15
CA GLY A 172 38.20 4.15 -0.87
C GLY A 172 38.90 5.43 -0.44
N ARG A 173 39.22 6.35 -1.38
CA ARG A 173 39.63 7.71 -0.99
C ARG A 173 38.46 8.54 -0.46
N ARG A 174 37.24 8.13 -0.81
CA ARG A 174 35.98 8.56 -0.20
C ARG A 174 35.25 7.35 0.38
N ASN A 175 34.41 7.60 1.37
CA ASN A 175 33.60 6.56 2.01
C ASN A 175 32.16 6.61 1.49
N TYR A 176 31.59 5.43 1.28
CA TYR A 176 30.17 5.28 0.93
C TYR A 176 29.49 4.36 1.93
N LEU A 177 28.43 4.84 2.56
CA LEU A 177 27.63 4.08 3.52
C LEU A 177 26.34 3.62 2.85
N PHE A 178 26.11 2.31 2.90
CA PHE A 178 24.83 1.70 2.58
C PHE A 178 24.19 1.19 3.88
N LEU A 179 22.96 1.59 4.15
CA LEU A 179 22.21 1.16 5.34
C LEU A 179 20.97 0.37 4.93
N GLY A 180 20.93 -0.93 5.20
CA GLY A 180 19.78 -1.80 4.96
C GLY A 180 18.87 -1.86 6.18
N ILE A 181 17.55 -1.79 5.97
CA ILE A 181 16.53 -1.82 7.04
C ILE A 181 15.50 -2.91 6.77
N ASP A 182 15.32 -3.81 7.74
CA ASP A 182 14.24 -4.81 7.78
C ASP A 182 13.10 -4.30 8.68
N ASP A 183 12.08 -3.72 8.04
CA ASP A 183 10.87 -3.21 8.69
C ASP A 183 9.71 -4.21 8.73
N THR A 184 9.98 -5.49 8.48
CA THR A 184 8.93 -6.50 8.62
C THR A 184 8.49 -6.63 10.08
N MET A 185 7.21 -6.91 10.30
CA MET A 185 6.70 -7.23 11.63
C MET A 185 7.40 -8.48 12.18
N SER A 186 7.67 -8.48 13.48
CA SER A 186 8.18 -9.68 14.17
C SER A 186 7.19 -10.86 14.12
N ILE A 187 5.90 -10.56 13.93
CA ILE A 187 4.82 -11.52 13.72
C ILE A 187 4.29 -11.37 12.29
N GLY A 188 4.44 -12.43 11.53
CA GLY A 188 4.02 -12.51 10.15
C GLY A 188 2.55 -12.86 9.96
N ILE A 189 1.71 -11.84 9.74
CA ILE A 189 0.31 -12.07 9.35
C ILE A 189 0.26 -12.62 7.92
N ARG A 190 -0.69 -13.52 7.67
CA ARG A 190 -0.94 -14.12 6.35
C ARG A 190 -1.66 -13.14 5.42
N TYR A 191 -1.37 -13.27 4.13
CA TYR A 191 -2.14 -12.67 3.03
C TYR A 191 -3.66 -12.88 3.20
N PRO A 192 -4.51 -11.88 2.91
CA PRO A 192 -4.18 -10.60 2.25
C PRO A 192 -3.66 -9.47 3.14
N ALA A 193 -3.59 -9.63 4.47
CA ALA A 193 -2.97 -8.64 5.33
C ALA A 193 -1.42 -8.77 5.29
N ASN A 194 -0.70 -7.89 6.01
CA ASN A 194 0.77 -7.74 5.99
C ASN A 194 1.28 -7.21 4.63
N LEU A 195 1.05 -5.92 4.42
CA LEU A 195 1.42 -5.09 3.28
C LEU A 195 2.36 -3.95 3.70
N PHE A 196 2.35 -3.54 4.97
CA PHE A 196 3.11 -2.37 5.45
C PHE A 196 4.41 -2.77 6.14
N GLY A 197 5.40 -1.88 6.07
CA GLY A 197 6.56 -1.90 6.96
C GLY A 197 6.20 -1.28 8.30
N HIS A 198 6.62 -1.90 9.40
CA HIS A 198 6.31 -1.53 10.77
C HIS A 198 7.60 -1.20 11.53
N PRO A 199 8.12 0.03 11.38
CA PRO A 199 9.27 0.46 12.17
C PRO A 199 8.89 0.60 13.65
N THR A 200 9.85 0.32 14.53
CA THR A 200 9.73 0.57 15.96
C THR A 200 10.51 1.81 16.34
N ASP A 201 10.12 2.49 17.43
CA ASP A 201 10.89 3.64 17.94
C ASP A 201 12.38 3.28 18.10
N LYS A 202 12.66 2.10 18.65
CA LYS A 202 14.04 1.60 18.85
C LYS A 202 14.81 1.47 17.53
N ARG A 203 14.16 0.97 16.47
CA ARG A 203 14.79 0.82 15.15
C ARG A 203 15.05 2.17 14.50
N ILE A 204 14.07 3.07 14.60
CA ILE A 204 14.18 4.44 14.12
C ILE A 204 15.34 5.17 14.81
N ASP A 205 15.42 5.07 16.13
CA ASP A 205 16.50 5.65 16.93
C ASP A 205 17.86 5.05 16.54
N ALA A 206 17.96 3.72 16.39
CA ALA A 206 19.19 3.05 15.99
C ALA A 206 19.66 3.45 14.58
N VAL A 207 18.74 3.58 13.62
CA VAL A 207 19.03 4.10 12.27
C VAL A 207 19.56 5.53 12.34
N ASN A 208 18.89 6.40 13.10
CA ASN A 208 19.33 7.77 13.28
C ASN A 208 20.73 7.84 13.93
N SER A 209 20.97 7.06 14.99
CA SER A 209 22.26 6.98 15.67
C SER A 209 23.38 6.45 14.76
N GLU A 210 23.11 5.43 13.95
CA GLU A 210 24.11 4.89 13.02
C GLU A 210 24.46 5.91 11.92
N LEU A 211 23.46 6.56 11.32
CA LEU A 211 23.69 7.60 10.31
C LEU A 211 24.45 8.81 10.88
N GLN A 212 24.17 9.18 12.13
CA GLN A 212 24.85 10.27 12.83
C GLN A 212 26.28 9.88 13.23
N TYR A 213 26.50 8.64 13.67
CA TYR A 213 27.81 8.11 14.03
C TYR A 213 28.80 8.31 12.87
N TRP A 214 28.43 7.87 11.66
CA TRP A 214 29.28 8.00 10.48
C TRP A 214 29.48 9.44 10.02
N SER A 215 28.51 10.32 10.25
CA SER A 215 28.68 11.76 10.02
C SER A 215 29.73 12.38 10.93
N ASN A 216 29.79 11.95 12.19
CA ASN A 216 30.65 12.57 13.21
C ASN A 216 32.05 11.95 13.28
N HIS A 217 32.20 10.69 12.85
CA HIS A 217 33.45 9.91 13.03
C HIS A 217 34.18 9.63 11.72
N SER A 218 33.77 10.23 10.59
CA SER A 218 34.48 10.11 9.31
C SER A 218 35.34 11.34 9.05
N ASN A 219 36.65 11.14 8.92
CA ASN A 219 37.59 12.19 8.51
C ASN A 219 37.53 12.51 7.00
N VAL A 220 36.75 11.74 6.24
CA VAL A 220 36.52 11.94 4.80
C VAL A 220 35.03 12.15 4.52
N PRO A 221 34.66 12.88 3.44
CA PRO A 221 33.27 13.00 3.03
C PRO A 221 32.60 11.62 2.86
N ILE A 222 31.39 11.49 3.40
CA ILE A 222 30.62 10.25 3.33
C ILE A 222 29.31 10.48 2.56
N THR A 223 29.05 9.66 1.55
CA THR A 223 27.74 9.61 0.88
C THR A 223 26.93 8.46 1.47
N LYS A 224 25.68 8.74 1.85
CA LYS A 224 24.82 7.77 2.55
C LYS A 224 23.65 7.37 1.65
N VAL A 225 23.46 6.07 1.45
CA VAL A 225 22.32 5.48 0.76
C VAL A 225 21.64 4.52 1.70
N VAL A 226 20.32 4.62 1.82
CA VAL A 226 19.52 3.70 2.64
C VAL A 226 18.73 2.79 1.72
N PHE A 227 18.49 1.55 2.10
CA PHE A 227 17.61 0.65 1.37
C PHE A 227 16.71 -0.15 2.32
N GLY A 228 15.48 -0.38 1.87
CA GLY A 228 14.47 -1.16 2.55
C GLY A 228 13.60 -1.87 1.53
N HIS A 229 12.57 -2.57 1.99
CA HIS A 229 11.60 -3.20 1.09
C HIS A 229 10.44 -2.26 0.75
N TYR A 230 9.85 -1.63 1.77
CA TYR A 230 8.63 -0.85 1.64
C TYR A 230 8.90 0.59 1.20
N PRO A 231 8.14 1.13 0.23
CA PRO A 231 8.06 2.56 0.02
C PRO A 231 7.59 3.30 1.27
N MET A 232 7.92 4.58 1.38
CA MET A 232 7.48 5.43 2.49
C MET A 232 5.95 5.54 2.56
N SER A 233 5.24 5.45 1.43
CA SER A 233 3.77 5.40 1.40
C SER A 233 3.16 4.14 2.04
N PHE A 234 3.95 3.06 2.13
CA PHE A 234 3.59 1.76 2.75
C PHE A 234 4.44 1.47 4.00
N THR A 235 5.02 2.49 4.61
CA THR A 235 5.70 2.39 5.91
C THR A 235 4.85 3.08 6.96
N THR A 236 4.57 2.44 8.08
CA THR A 236 3.76 3.01 9.17
C THR A 236 4.57 3.93 10.05
N SER A 237 3.87 4.71 10.84
CA SER A 237 4.46 5.41 11.97
C SER A 237 4.80 4.41 13.08
N SER A 238 5.87 4.68 13.81
CA SER A 238 6.23 3.94 15.03
C SER A 238 5.26 4.23 16.18
N GLN A 239 5.45 3.58 17.32
CA GLN A 239 4.57 3.70 18.50
C GLN A 239 4.47 5.14 19.02
N LYS A 240 5.53 5.95 18.90
CA LYS A 240 5.51 7.39 19.26
C LYS A 240 5.14 8.30 18.09
N GLY A 241 4.73 7.75 16.94
CA GLY A 241 4.39 8.53 15.76
C GLY A 241 5.61 9.04 14.97
N GLN A 242 6.81 8.48 15.20
CA GLN A 242 8.00 8.84 14.41
C GLN A 242 8.02 8.11 13.07
N ARG A 243 8.62 8.75 12.06
CA ARG A 243 8.82 8.18 10.73
C ARG A 243 10.20 8.51 10.16
N TYR A 244 10.68 7.66 9.25
CA TYR A 244 12.01 7.75 8.66
C TYR A 244 12.23 8.99 7.81
N GLU A 245 11.20 9.52 7.14
CA GLU A 245 11.34 10.61 6.18
C GLU A 245 12.06 11.81 6.81
N SER A 246 11.70 12.12 8.07
CA SER A 246 12.32 13.19 8.85
C SER A 246 13.79 12.94 9.21
N ILE A 247 14.14 11.70 9.51
CA ILE A 247 15.49 11.31 9.91
C ILE A 247 16.40 11.26 8.69
N PHE A 248 15.89 10.71 7.58
CA PHE A 248 16.60 10.64 6.31
C PHE A 248 16.97 12.03 5.80
N ALA A 249 16.02 12.97 5.84
CA ALA A 249 16.29 14.36 5.51
C ALA A 249 17.30 14.99 6.49
N LYS A 250 17.07 14.87 7.81
CA LYS A 250 17.96 15.42 8.85
C LYS A 250 19.40 14.90 8.74
N GLN A 251 19.59 13.64 8.37
CA GLN A 251 20.90 12.99 8.26
C GLN A 251 21.53 13.14 6.87
N SER A 252 20.91 13.95 5.99
CA SER A 252 21.34 14.24 4.62
C SER A 252 21.69 12.99 3.82
N ILE A 253 20.82 11.98 3.87
CA ILE A 253 20.99 10.82 2.98
C ILE A 253 20.78 11.26 1.54
N SER A 254 21.45 10.62 0.60
CA SER A 254 21.30 10.95 -0.81
C SER A 254 20.07 10.29 -1.41
N ALA A 255 19.82 9.03 -1.06
CA ALA A 255 18.67 8.28 -1.54
C ALA A 255 18.22 7.14 -0.60
N TYR A 256 16.93 6.82 -0.68
CA TYR A 256 16.29 5.61 -0.15
C TYR A 256 15.86 4.70 -1.31
N LEU A 257 16.34 3.45 -1.33
CA LEU A 257 16.01 2.45 -2.34
C LEU A 257 14.94 1.48 -1.80
N CYS A 258 13.90 1.20 -2.56
CA CYS A 258 12.84 0.27 -2.16
C CYS A 258 12.31 -0.60 -3.32
N GLY A 259 11.35 -1.49 -3.02
CA GLY A 259 10.63 -2.35 -3.96
C GLY A 259 9.13 -2.37 -3.66
N HIS A 260 8.53 -3.56 -3.55
CA HIS A 260 7.16 -3.83 -3.06
C HIS A 260 6.00 -3.51 -4.03
N LEU A 261 6.11 -2.47 -4.86
CA LEU A 261 4.99 -2.04 -5.72
C LEU A 261 4.95 -2.73 -7.08
N HIS A 262 6.07 -3.31 -7.50
CA HIS A 262 6.25 -3.98 -8.78
C HIS A 262 6.08 -3.04 -9.98
N ALA A 263 6.50 -3.51 -11.14
CA ALA A 263 6.49 -2.72 -12.38
C ALA A 263 5.12 -2.63 -13.08
N LYS A 264 4.03 -3.12 -12.47
CA LYS A 264 2.70 -3.17 -13.12
C LYS A 264 2.07 -1.79 -13.29
N ILE A 265 2.27 -0.90 -12.33
CA ILE A 265 1.71 0.46 -12.37
C ILE A 265 2.66 1.38 -13.13
N SER A 266 3.94 1.34 -12.78
CA SER A 266 5.00 2.10 -13.43
C SER A 266 6.33 1.39 -13.20
N LYS A 267 7.25 1.49 -14.16
CA LYS A 267 8.66 1.10 -13.98
C LYS A 267 9.51 2.23 -13.40
N GLN A 268 8.92 3.41 -13.23
CA GLN A 268 9.58 4.64 -12.81
C GLN A 268 8.74 5.27 -11.70
N LEU A 269 9.03 4.89 -10.46
CA LEU A 269 8.41 5.42 -9.25
C LEU A 269 9.50 6.03 -8.37
N TRP A 270 9.67 7.34 -8.50
CA TRP A 270 10.67 8.11 -7.74
C TRP A 270 9.99 9.11 -6.80
N ARG A 271 10.61 9.68 -5.79
CA ARG A 271 9.95 10.74 -5.02
C ARG A 271 11.04 11.64 -4.46
N PHE A 272 10.89 12.93 -4.68
CA PHE A 272 11.77 13.89 -4.05
C PHE A 272 11.13 14.32 -2.72
N HIS A 273 11.83 14.08 -1.63
CA HIS A 273 11.41 14.51 -0.30
C HIS A 273 12.16 15.79 0.05
N GLU A 274 11.42 16.87 0.29
CA GLU A 274 11.95 18.16 0.72
C GLU A 274 11.36 18.51 2.09
N MET A 275 12.22 18.85 3.05
CA MET A 275 11.82 19.24 4.39
C MET A 275 12.43 20.59 4.77
N SER A 276 11.58 21.51 5.20
CA SER A 276 11.98 22.82 5.71
C SER A 276 12.31 22.70 7.20
N ALA A 277 13.54 23.01 7.60
CA ALA A 277 13.89 23.17 9.01
C ALA A 277 13.24 24.45 9.58
N THR A 278 12.71 24.36 10.81
CA THR A 278 12.08 25.49 11.53
C THR A 278 13.07 26.55 12.01
N THR A 279 14.37 26.32 11.88
CA THR A 279 15.44 27.26 12.22
C THR A 279 16.30 27.51 10.99
N GLN A 280 16.11 28.70 10.39
CA GLN A 280 16.86 29.39 9.33
C GLN A 280 17.79 28.56 8.39
N GLU A 281 17.41 28.58 7.10
CA GLU A 281 18.25 28.45 5.88
C GLU A 281 18.81 27.10 5.40
N GLN A 282 18.65 25.97 6.11
CA GLN A 282 18.98 24.66 5.53
C GLN A 282 17.72 23.86 5.17
N LYS A 283 17.38 23.83 3.88
CA LYS A 283 16.45 22.85 3.31
C LYS A 283 17.18 21.51 3.18
N SER A 284 16.64 20.47 3.81
CA SER A 284 17.16 19.11 3.67
C SER A 284 16.31 18.32 2.70
N SER A 285 16.94 17.57 1.79
CA SER A 285 16.22 16.77 0.80
C SER A 285 16.92 15.45 0.46
N TYR A 286 16.14 14.49 -0.01
CA TYR A 286 16.64 13.21 -0.51
C TYR A 286 15.69 12.60 -1.55
N TRP A 287 16.18 11.64 -2.33
CA TRP A 287 15.37 10.89 -3.26
C TRP A 287 14.92 9.54 -2.70
N GLU A 288 13.71 9.14 -3.00
CA GLU A 288 13.22 7.77 -2.83
C GLU A 288 13.05 7.16 -4.23
N TRP A 289 13.58 5.96 -4.44
CA TRP A 289 13.50 5.24 -5.72
C TRP A 289 13.01 3.81 -5.51
N GLU A 290 11.81 3.52 -5.99
CA GLU A 290 11.32 2.15 -6.11
C GLU A 290 11.93 1.48 -7.35
N LEU A 291 12.24 0.21 -7.21
CA LEU A 291 12.65 -0.67 -8.29
C LEU A 291 11.55 -1.70 -8.51
N GLY A 292 11.06 -1.77 -9.75
CA GLY A 292 10.08 -2.78 -10.13
C GLY A 292 10.61 -4.22 -10.03
N ASP A 293 9.69 -5.17 -10.18
CA ASP A 293 9.91 -6.55 -9.76
C ASP A 293 10.82 -7.39 -10.68
N TRP A 294 11.55 -8.31 -10.08
CA TRP A 294 12.16 -9.42 -10.81
C TRP A 294 11.10 -10.44 -11.27
N LYS A 295 10.09 -10.72 -10.44
CA LYS A 295 9.05 -11.76 -10.63
C LYS A 295 8.46 -11.91 -12.04
N GLU A 296 8.09 -10.81 -12.68
CA GLU A 296 7.46 -10.75 -14.01
C GLU A 296 8.30 -9.91 -14.97
N SER A 297 8.96 -8.86 -14.45
CA SER A 297 9.66 -7.89 -15.30
C SER A 297 11.16 -8.14 -15.43
N ARG A 298 11.77 -8.99 -14.58
CA ARG A 298 13.22 -9.25 -14.52
C ARG A 298 14.03 -7.95 -14.45
N LEU A 299 13.55 -7.00 -13.64
CA LEU A 299 14.20 -5.72 -13.48
C LEU A 299 15.39 -5.82 -12.53
N MET A 300 16.47 -5.12 -12.87
CA MET A 300 17.58 -4.81 -11.98
C MET A 300 17.96 -3.34 -12.12
N ARG A 301 18.58 -2.77 -11.09
CA ARG A 301 19.17 -1.44 -11.12
C ARG A 301 20.68 -1.53 -10.99
N ILE A 302 21.39 -0.77 -11.79
CA ILE A 302 22.81 -0.45 -11.55
C ILE A 302 22.86 0.97 -11.02
N LEU A 303 23.31 1.14 -9.77
CA LEU A 303 23.48 2.43 -9.11
C LEU A 303 24.98 2.75 -9.02
N ALA A 304 25.38 3.99 -9.28
CA ALA A 304 26.74 4.46 -9.09
C ALA A 304 26.78 5.73 -8.23
N ILE A 305 27.84 5.83 -7.42
CA ILE A 305 28.17 6.98 -6.60
C ILE A 305 29.55 7.48 -7.04
N ASP A 306 29.61 8.72 -7.54
CA ASP A 306 30.79 9.36 -8.10
C ASP A 306 30.98 10.74 -7.46
N GLY A 307 31.98 10.87 -6.58
CA GLY A 307 32.26 12.15 -5.93
C GLY A 307 31.10 12.76 -5.12
N GLY A 308 30.10 11.95 -4.74
CA GLY A 308 28.87 12.40 -4.07
C GLY A 308 27.66 12.59 -4.99
N ALA A 309 27.86 12.49 -6.31
CA ALA A 309 26.77 12.39 -7.28
C ALA A 309 26.25 10.95 -7.33
N ILE A 310 24.93 10.77 -7.27
CA ILE A 310 24.30 9.45 -7.35
C ILE A 310 23.51 9.35 -8.64
N SER A 311 23.79 8.30 -9.41
CA SER A 311 23.12 8.01 -10.67
C SER A 311 22.71 6.55 -10.72
N PHE A 312 21.72 6.23 -11.54
CA PHE A 312 21.34 4.84 -11.77
C PHE A 312 20.75 4.63 -13.17
N ILE A 313 20.68 3.37 -13.57
CA ILE A 313 19.93 2.88 -14.72
C ILE A 313 19.22 1.58 -14.36
N ASP A 314 18.01 1.41 -14.87
CA ASP A 314 17.21 0.21 -14.67
C ASP A 314 17.17 -0.63 -15.96
N HIS A 315 17.43 -1.93 -15.84
CA HIS A 315 17.49 -2.87 -16.94
C HIS A 315 16.43 -3.96 -16.81
N THR A 316 15.74 -4.25 -17.91
CA THR A 316 14.92 -5.45 -18.05
C THR A 316 15.78 -6.59 -18.62
N LEU A 317 16.11 -7.58 -17.80
CA LEU A 317 16.97 -8.71 -18.16
C LEU A 317 16.16 -9.93 -18.64
N LYS A 318 15.66 -9.87 -19.88
CA LYS A 318 14.98 -11.01 -20.52
C LYS A 318 15.87 -11.82 -21.45
N GLN A 319 17.08 -11.32 -21.71
CA GLN A 319 18.06 -11.90 -22.61
C GLN A 319 19.47 -11.66 -22.04
N ALA A 320 20.49 -12.19 -22.71
CA ALA A 320 21.89 -11.99 -22.34
C ALA A 320 22.20 -10.49 -22.16
N PHE A 321 22.99 -10.19 -21.13
CA PHE A 321 23.40 -8.82 -20.80
C PHE A 321 24.14 -8.19 -21.98
N GLN A 322 23.59 -7.07 -22.46
CA GLN A 322 24.18 -6.25 -23.51
C GLN A 322 25.05 -5.16 -22.88
N THR A 323 25.89 -4.51 -23.70
CA THR A 323 26.65 -3.35 -23.27
C THR A 323 25.73 -2.32 -22.62
N SER A 324 26.08 -1.85 -21.44
CA SER A 324 25.31 -0.87 -20.68
C SER A 324 26.17 0.35 -20.37
N ILE A 325 25.56 1.53 -20.48
CA ILE A 325 26.23 2.82 -20.34
C ILE A 325 25.54 3.59 -19.21
N LEU A 326 26.21 3.71 -18.06
CA LEU A 326 25.77 4.50 -16.92
C LEU A 326 26.59 5.78 -16.85
N ILE A 327 25.98 6.90 -17.22
CA ILE A 327 26.58 8.22 -17.02
C ILE A 327 26.54 8.52 -15.51
N THR A 328 27.70 8.64 -14.88
CA THR A 328 27.80 8.89 -13.43
C THR A 328 27.77 10.37 -13.09
N TYR A 329 28.34 11.20 -13.96
CA TYR A 329 28.28 12.65 -13.87
C TYR A 329 28.36 13.30 -15.27
N PRO A 330 27.60 14.37 -15.56
CA PRO A 330 26.57 14.99 -14.71
C PRO A 330 25.31 14.11 -14.56
N THR A 331 24.60 14.28 -13.45
CA THR A 331 23.40 13.49 -13.10
C THR A 331 22.14 13.92 -13.87
N ASP A 332 21.16 13.02 -13.98
CA ASP A 332 19.84 13.37 -14.55
C ASP A 332 19.12 14.39 -13.66
N SER A 333 18.83 15.57 -14.19
CA SER A 333 18.20 16.65 -13.42
C SER A 333 16.74 16.36 -13.05
N ARG A 334 16.14 15.26 -13.51
CA ARG A 334 14.74 14.91 -13.21
C ARG A 334 14.57 13.97 -12.03
N SER A 335 15.61 13.21 -11.68
CA SER A 335 15.46 12.01 -10.84
C SER A 335 16.65 11.69 -9.97
N MET A 336 17.77 12.39 -10.12
CA MET A 336 19.03 12.06 -9.47
C MET A 336 19.53 13.23 -8.62
N ASN A 337 20.46 12.92 -7.71
CA ASN A 337 20.97 13.90 -6.76
C ASN A 337 22.47 14.12 -6.94
N THR A 338 22.90 15.34 -6.70
CA THR A 338 24.29 15.67 -6.38
C THR A 338 24.27 16.21 -4.96
N LEU A 339 24.95 15.55 -4.02
CA LEU A 339 24.94 15.98 -2.62
C LEU A 339 25.37 17.45 -2.53
N GLU A 340 24.48 18.32 -2.04
CA GLU A 340 24.76 19.72 -1.74
C GLU A 340 25.73 19.77 -0.55
N SER A 341 27.02 19.76 -0.85
CA SER A 341 28.00 20.36 0.05
C SER A 341 28.13 21.82 -0.36
N MET A 342 27.88 22.72 0.60
CA MET A 342 27.92 24.18 0.47
C MET A 342 29.17 24.79 -0.19
N ASN A 343 30.21 24.01 -0.54
CA ASN A 343 31.52 24.53 -0.95
C ASN A 343 32.23 23.79 -2.10
N TRP A 344 31.56 22.97 -2.91
CA TRP A 344 32.20 22.41 -4.11
C TRP A 344 31.85 23.21 -5.37
N SER A 345 32.90 23.68 -6.06
CA SER A 345 32.83 24.23 -7.41
C SER A 345 32.17 23.25 -8.37
N THR A 346 31.39 23.76 -9.33
CA THR A 346 30.87 23.01 -10.48
C THR A 346 31.95 22.07 -11.02
N ARG A 347 31.70 20.76 -11.05
CA ARG A 347 32.71 19.84 -11.59
C ARG A 347 32.78 20.00 -13.11
N ASN A 348 34.01 20.03 -13.61
CA ASN A 348 34.37 20.20 -15.02
C ASN A 348 34.74 18.87 -15.69
N ASP A 349 33.98 17.81 -15.38
CA ASP A 349 34.19 16.50 -15.97
C ASP A 349 32.89 15.84 -16.44
N ILE A 350 33.06 14.83 -17.28
CA ILE A 350 32.05 13.83 -17.64
C ILE A 350 32.62 12.47 -17.26
N ASN A 351 31.89 11.72 -16.45
CA ASN A 351 32.26 10.37 -16.06
C ASN A 351 31.18 9.38 -16.46
N VAL A 352 31.61 8.23 -16.98
CA VAL A 352 30.71 7.19 -17.50
C VAL A 352 31.27 5.82 -17.18
N LEU A 353 30.42 4.93 -16.68
CA LEU A 353 30.69 3.50 -16.58
C LEU A 353 30.12 2.78 -17.80
N VAL A 354 30.95 2.03 -18.53
CA VAL A 354 30.55 1.23 -19.69
C VAL A 354 30.76 -0.25 -19.42
N PHE A 355 29.71 -0.94 -19.00
CA PHE A 355 29.74 -2.37 -18.69
C PHE A 355 29.56 -3.18 -19.97
N SER A 356 30.50 -4.06 -20.30
CA SER A 356 30.39 -4.91 -21.49
C SER A 356 31.14 -6.22 -21.33
N ASN A 357 30.69 -7.24 -22.05
CA ASN A 357 31.42 -8.49 -22.25
C ASN A 357 32.53 -8.35 -23.32
N GLN A 358 32.48 -7.28 -24.13
CA GLN A 358 33.47 -6.98 -25.16
C GLN A 358 34.37 -5.83 -24.74
N VAL A 359 35.60 -5.79 -25.27
CA VAL A 359 36.51 -4.67 -25.04
C VAL A 359 35.95 -3.42 -25.73
N ILE A 360 35.77 -2.34 -24.98
CA ILE A 360 35.32 -1.05 -25.49
C ILE A 360 36.52 -0.28 -26.06
N ARG A 361 36.38 0.26 -27.28
CA ARG A 361 37.43 0.98 -28.00
C ARG A 361 37.24 2.48 -27.94
N ASN A 362 36.05 2.94 -28.32
CA ASN A 362 35.75 4.36 -28.42
C ASN A 362 34.52 4.69 -27.59
N VAL A 363 34.58 5.78 -26.84
CA VAL A 363 33.43 6.34 -26.12
C VAL A 363 33.38 7.84 -26.43
N SER A 364 32.21 8.34 -26.83
CA SER A 364 31.98 9.78 -27.02
C SER A 364 30.69 10.23 -26.37
N ALA A 365 30.71 11.41 -25.77
CA ALA A 365 29.55 12.09 -25.23
C ALA A 365 29.09 13.16 -26.21
N ARG A 366 27.78 13.25 -26.45
CA ARG A 366 27.17 14.32 -27.24
C ARG A 366 26.25 15.14 -26.35
N VAL A 367 26.40 16.45 -26.42
CA VAL A 367 25.55 17.41 -25.73
C VAL A 367 24.56 18.02 -26.72
N PHE A 368 23.29 18.10 -26.32
CA PHE A 368 22.20 18.65 -27.12
C PHE A 368 21.55 19.84 -26.40
N ASP A 369 21.11 20.85 -27.13
CA ASP A 369 20.37 22.00 -26.58
C ASP A 369 18.88 21.92 -26.96
N SER A 370 18.00 21.72 -25.97
CA SER A 370 16.56 21.59 -26.18
C SER A 370 15.91 22.88 -26.69
N HIS A 371 16.50 24.06 -26.42
CA HIS A 371 15.99 25.32 -26.97
C HIS A 371 16.28 25.48 -28.47
N ASN A 372 17.23 24.72 -28.98
CA ASN A 372 17.62 24.70 -30.39
C ASN A 372 17.24 23.36 -31.04
N GLU A 373 16.02 22.89 -30.78
CA GLU A 373 15.45 21.65 -31.35
C GLU A 373 16.34 20.41 -31.16
N PHE A 374 17.05 20.32 -30.02
CA PHE A 374 18.01 19.27 -29.72
C PHE A 374 19.13 19.15 -30.77
N LYS A 375 19.65 20.27 -31.29
CA LYS A 375 20.89 20.28 -32.05
C LYS A 375 22.07 19.89 -31.16
N ILE A 376 23.01 19.13 -31.73
CA ILE A 376 24.28 18.79 -31.08
C ILE A 376 25.11 20.07 -30.98
N VAL A 377 25.48 20.45 -29.76
CA VAL A 377 26.30 21.63 -29.48
C VAL A 377 27.76 21.27 -29.22
N GLU A 378 28.03 20.05 -28.74
CA GLU A 378 29.39 19.56 -28.53
C GLU A 378 29.43 18.02 -28.63
N GLU A 379 30.52 17.47 -29.16
CA GLU A 379 30.86 16.05 -29.09
C GLU A 379 32.26 15.90 -28.48
N ILE A 380 32.35 15.14 -27.40
CA ILE A 380 33.53 15.06 -26.53
C ILE A 380 33.98 13.60 -26.47
N PRO A 381 35.22 13.25 -26.87
CA PRO A 381 35.74 11.90 -26.70
C PRO A 381 36.11 11.62 -25.24
N LEU A 382 35.79 10.43 -24.74
CA LEU A 382 36.13 10.00 -23.38
C LEU A 382 37.26 8.98 -23.41
N GLN A 383 38.19 9.12 -22.46
CA GLN A 383 39.33 8.22 -22.29
C GLN A 383 39.11 7.25 -21.15
N LEU A 384 39.59 6.02 -21.30
CA LEU A 384 39.56 5.03 -20.23
C LEU A 384 40.48 5.47 -19.09
N VAL A 385 39.97 5.51 -17.87
CA VAL A 385 40.76 5.88 -16.68
C VAL A 385 41.73 4.76 -16.32
N ALA A 386 43.03 5.03 -16.42
CA ALA A 386 44.07 4.08 -16.02
C ALA A 386 44.00 3.83 -14.51
N THR A 387 43.81 2.57 -14.11
CA THR A 387 43.80 2.18 -12.69
C THR A 387 44.67 0.94 -12.46
N PRO A 388 45.20 0.74 -11.24
CA PRO A 388 45.96 -0.46 -10.89
C PRO A 388 45.11 -1.74 -11.05
N SER A 389 43.81 -1.62 -10.82
CA SER A 389 42.83 -2.66 -11.11
C SER A 389 42.62 -2.79 -12.62
N VAL A 390 42.98 -3.92 -13.21
CA VAL A 390 42.96 -4.20 -14.67
C VAL A 390 41.56 -4.03 -15.34
N HIS A 391 40.49 -3.77 -14.58
CA HIS A 391 39.11 -3.89 -15.07
C HIS A 391 38.11 -2.84 -14.55
N LYS A 392 38.52 -1.57 -14.37
CA LYS A 392 37.56 -0.50 -14.05
C LYS A 392 36.95 0.08 -15.34
N PRO A 393 35.63 -0.08 -15.62
CA PRO A 393 35.03 0.35 -16.88
C PRO A 393 34.70 1.86 -16.90
N LEU A 394 35.56 2.69 -16.29
CA LEU A 394 35.33 4.13 -16.11
C LEU A 394 35.98 4.92 -17.24
N PHE A 395 35.17 5.70 -17.94
CA PHE A 395 35.58 6.62 -18.99
C PHE A 395 35.38 8.05 -18.51
N HIS A 396 36.37 8.90 -18.79
CA HIS A 396 36.45 10.27 -18.31
C HIS A 396 36.77 11.23 -19.46
N ALA A 397 36.16 12.41 -19.41
CA ALA A 397 36.59 13.57 -20.19
C ALA A 397 36.48 14.84 -19.35
N GLU A 398 37.39 15.78 -19.58
CA GLU A 398 37.26 17.15 -19.11
C GLU A 398 36.37 17.94 -20.07
N TRP A 399 35.59 18.88 -19.54
CA TRP A 399 34.81 19.83 -20.32
C TRP A 399 34.68 21.16 -19.57
N ASN A 400 34.21 22.21 -20.24
CA ASN A 400 33.90 23.46 -19.56
C ASN A 400 32.42 23.51 -19.14
N ALA A 401 32.13 23.18 -17.88
CA ALA A 401 30.76 23.14 -17.37
C ALA A 401 30.06 24.51 -17.40
N GLU A 402 30.81 25.62 -17.38
CA GLU A 402 30.25 26.98 -17.45
C GLU A 402 29.44 27.22 -18.73
N ASN A 403 29.81 26.56 -19.84
CA ASN A 403 29.09 26.62 -21.12
C ASN A 403 27.65 26.07 -21.01
N TYR A 404 27.38 25.29 -19.97
CA TYR A 404 26.15 24.53 -19.78
C TYR A 404 25.31 25.02 -18.59
N LYS A 405 25.65 26.18 -18.01
CA LYS A 405 24.81 26.83 -17.01
C LYS A 405 23.51 27.33 -17.64
N SER A 406 22.40 27.11 -16.95
CA SER A 406 21.09 27.53 -17.44
C SER A 406 20.09 27.73 -16.31
N PRO A 407 19.18 28.71 -16.43
CA PRO A 407 18.02 28.78 -15.53
C PRO A 407 17.12 27.55 -15.65
N SER A 408 17.09 26.88 -16.82
CA SER A 408 16.29 25.69 -17.04
C SER A 408 17.11 24.41 -16.76
N PRO A 409 16.76 23.61 -15.73
CA PRO A 409 17.44 22.35 -15.40
C PRO A 409 17.36 21.29 -16.51
N THR A 410 16.50 21.47 -17.52
CA THR A 410 16.29 20.52 -18.62
C THR A 410 16.66 21.08 -19.99
N ARG A 411 17.47 22.15 -20.04
CA ARG A 411 17.92 22.73 -21.31
C ARG A 411 18.91 21.81 -22.04
N TYR A 412 19.98 21.41 -21.36
CA TYR A 412 21.04 20.62 -21.95
C TYR A 412 20.82 19.14 -21.68
N TRP A 413 21.09 18.33 -22.70
CA TRP A 413 20.90 16.88 -22.65
C TRP A 413 22.18 16.17 -23.05
N LEU A 414 22.47 15.05 -22.42
CA LEU A 414 23.66 14.24 -22.64
C LEU A 414 23.25 12.87 -23.17
N GLN A 415 23.96 12.40 -24.18
CA GLN A 415 23.90 11.01 -24.64
C GLN A 415 25.31 10.50 -24.90
N VAL A 416 25.61 9.29 -24.44
CA VAL A 416 26.92 8.68 -24.61
C VAL A 416 26.83 7.51 -25.58
N PHE A 417 27.81 7.42 -26.46
CA PHE A 417 27.96 6.38 -27.47
C PHE A 417 29.22 5.58 -27.16
N ALA A 418 29.12 4.26 -27.18
CA ALA A 418 30.24 3.35 -27.03
C ALA A 418 30.33 2.44 -28.25
N GLN A 419 31.57 2.19 -28.70
CA GLN A 419 31.87 1.23 -29.74
C GLN A 419 32.80 0.15 -29.20
N ASP A 420 32.41 -1.11 -29.36
CA ASP A 420 33.21 -2.25 -28.96
C ASP A 420 34.25 -2.65 -30.04
N SER A 421 35.14 -3.56 -29.65
CA SER A 421 36.19 -4.11 -30.52
C SER A 421 35.70 -4.91 -31.72
N GLN A 422 34.44 -5.35 -31.73
CA GLN A 422 33.79 -6.03 -32.86
C GLN A 422 33.04 -5.03 -33.78
N GLY A 423 33.09 -3.74 -33.46
CA GLY A 423 32.41 -2.68 -34.20
C GLY A 423 30.96 -2.45 -33.78
N GLY A 424 30.45 -3.20 -32.78
CA GLY A 424 29.12 -3.00 -32.20
C GLY A 424 29.01 -1.63 -31.56
N LYS A 425 27.90 -0.93 -31.85
CA LYS A 425 27.63 0.42 -31.35
C LYS A 425 26.46 0.39 -30.39
N THR A 426 26.65 0.99 -29.21
CA THR A 426 25.62 1.12 -28.17
C THR A 426 25.51 2.58 -27.76
N SER A 427 24.31 3.05 -27.43
CA SER A 427 24.09 4.38 -26.89
C SER A 427 23.30 4.35 -25.59
N SER A 428 23.58 5.30 -24.70
CA SER A 428 22.77 5.52 -23.51
C SER A 428 21.41 6.11 -23.89
N GLU A 429 20.46 6.10 -22.94
CA GLU A 429 19.32 7.00 -23.02
C GLU A 429 19.82 8.45 -23.06
N ARG A 430 19.18 9.28 -23.88
CA ARG A 430 19.43 10.72 -23.89
C ARG A 430 18.67 11.35 -22.73
N ARG A 431 19.39 12.00 -21.80
CA ARG A 431 18.82 12.54 -20.56
C ARG A 431 19.22 13.99 -20.32
N PRO A 432 18.38 14.82 -19.67
CA PRO A 432 18.75 16.18 -19.32
C PRO A 432 19.74 16.18 -18.16
N PHE A 433 20.53 17.24 -18.05
CA PHE A 433 21.39 17.46 -16.90
C PHE A 433 21.42 18.95 -16.52
N SER A 434 21.80 19.21 -15.27
CA SER A 434 22.16 20.54 -14.80
C SER A 434 23.52 20.45 -14.10
N VAL A 435 24.49 21.21 -14.59
CA VAL A 435 25.81 21.32 -13.93
C VAL A 435 25.74 22.04 -12.59
N GLU A 436 24.67 22.80 -12.36
CA GLU A 436 24.40 23.54 -11.12
C GLU A 436 23.61 22.68 -10.10
N GLY A 437 23.33 21.40 -10.40
CA GLY A 437 22.56 20.52 -9.52
C GLY A 437 21.06 20.85 -9.44
N LYS A 438 20.55 21.74 -10.31
CA LYS A 438 19.13 22.11 -10.32
C LYS A 438 18.26 20.92 -10.74
N VAL A 439 17.15 20.74 -10.04
CA VAL A 439 16.22 19.62 -10.24
C VAL A 439 14.93 20.09 -10.91
N GLN A 440 14.43 19.32 -11.88
CA GLN A 440 13.08 19.47 -12.44
C GLN A 440 12.20 18.31 -12.01
N ILE A 441 11.38 18.52 -10.99
CA ILE A 441 10.39 17.54 -10.59
C ILE A 441 9.27 17.52 -11.64
N GLN A 442 9.09 16.38 -12.29
CA GLN A 442 8.04 16.20 -13.29
C GLN A 442 6.69 15.88 -12.62
N SER A 443 5.60 16.38 -13.21
CA SER A 443 4.25 15.99 -12.80
C SER A 443 4.00 14.53 -13.16
N ARG A 444 3.22 13.85 -12.32
CA ARG A 444 3.01 12.40 -12.41
C ARG A 444 1.56 12.05 -12.70
N PRO A 445 1.30 10.88 -13.30
CA PRO A 445 -0.04 10.34 -13.34
C PRO A 445 -0.64 10.27 -11.92
N CYS A 446 -1.92 10.63 -11.78
CA CYS A 446 -2.62 10.64 -10.50
C CYS A 446 -2.53 9.29 -9.76
N LEU A 447 -2.54 8.17 -10.50
CA LEU A 447 -2.39 6.84 -9.91
C LEU A 447 -1.02 6.64 -9.23
N ASN A 448 0.07 7.13 -9.84
CA ASN A 448 1.41 7.03 -9.27
C ASN A 448 1.50 7.87 -7.99
N TYR A 449 0.91 9.06 -8.00
CA TYR A 449 0.81 9.93 -6.81
C TYR A 449 0.03 9.23 -5.68
N LEU A 450 -1.15 8.68 -6.00
CA LEU A 450 -2.00 8.00 -5.02
C LEU A 450 -1.32 6.79 -4.37
N ILE A 451 -0.49 6.06 -5.11
CA ILE A 451 0.14 4.84 -4.61
C ILE A 451 1.48 5.13 -3.92
N PHE A 452 2.29 6.02 -4.47
CA PHE A 452 3.68 6.23 -4.04
C PHE A 452 3.87 7.43 -3.11
N GLU A 453 2.98 8.42 -3.15
CA GLU A 453 3.15 9.66 -2.39
C GLU A 453 2.20 9.79 -1.21
N VAL A 454 0.96 9.31 -1.38
CA VAL A 454 -0.05 9.30 -0.30
C VAL A 454 0.34 8.28 0.77
N GLN A 455 0.40 8.73 2.02
CA GLN A 455 0.60 7.85 3.17
C GLN A 455 -0.68 7.04 3.41
N TRP A 456 -0.61 5.73 3.14
CA TRP A 456 -1.80 4.87 3.19
C TRP A 456 -2.29 4.58 4.62
N GLU A 457 -1.43 4.78 5.63
CA GLU A 457 -1.82 4.76 7.05
C GLU A 457 -2.87 5.84 7.36
N ASP A 458 -2.59 7.08 6.99
CA ASP A 458 -3.52 8.20 7.18
C ASP A 458 -4.74 8.07 6.27
N MET A 459 -4.53 7.68 5.00
CA MET A 459 -5.63 7.46 4.06
C MET A 459 -6.59 6.39 4.56
N TYR A 460 -6.09 5.31 5.19
CA TYR A 460 -6.94 4.30 5.81
C TYR A 460 -7.83 4.92 6.89
N GLN A 461 -7.28 5.75 7.79
CA GLN A 461 -8.08 6.42 8.83
C GLN A 461 -9.15 7.33 8.23
N VAL A 462 -8.79 8.14 7.22
CA VAL A 462 -9.75 9.04 6.55
C VAL A 462 -10.88 8.25 5.88
N LEU A 463 -10.55 7.20 5.13
CA LEU A 463 -11.56 6.36 4.45
C LEU A 463 -12.42 5.58 5.44
N LEU A 464 -11.83 5.05 6.50
CA LEU A 464 -12.53 4.32 7.55
C LEU A 464 -13.56 5.23 8.24
N TRP A 465 -13.11 6.37 8.78
CA TRP A 465 -13.98 7.26 9.55
C TRP A 465 -14.97 8.04 8.69
N SER A 466 -14.62 8.38 7.45
CA SER A 466 -15.58 8.97 6.51
C SER A 466 -16.69 7.97 6.15
N ASN A 467 -16.37 6.69 5.98
CA ASN A 467 -17.37 5.64 5.75
C ASN A 467 -18.33 5.50 6.95
N PHE A 468 -17.78 5.40 8.18
CA PHE A 468 -18.62 5.33 9.38
C PHE A 468 -19.42 6.60 9.62
N ALA A 469 -18.84 7.78 9.42
CA ALA A 469 -19.56 9.05 9.50
C ALA A 469 -20.73 9.07 8.50
N PHE A 470 -20.50 8.62 7.27
CA PHE A 470 -21.57 8.47 6.28
C PHE A 470 -22.68 7.52 6.74
N ILE A 471 -22.33 6.33 7.25
CA ILE A 471 -23.32 5.37 7.77
C ILE A 471 -24.09 5.94 8.97
N ILE A 472 -23.40 6.57 9.92
CA ILE A 472 -24.01 7.19 11.10
C ILE A 472 -24.98 8.29 10.68
N VAL A 473 -24.58 9.19 9.77
CA VAL A 473 -25.47 10.21 9.22
C VAL A 473 -26.69 9.57 8.54
N LEU A 474 -26.48 8.50 7.76
CA LEU A 474 -27.54 7.76 7.07
C LEU A 474 -28.54 7.10 8.05
N LEU A 475 -28.08 6.68 9.23
CA LEU A 475 -28.93 6.08 10.27
C LEU A 475 -29.64 7.14 11.13
N PHE A 476 -28.93 8.15 11.63
CA PHE A 476 -29.43 9.08 12.65
C PHE A 476 -30.17 10.29 12.09
N ALA A 477 -29.64 10.94 11.04
CA ALA A 477 -30.25 12.16 10.50
C ALA A 477 -31.72 11.96 10.07
N PRO A 478 -32.09 10.87 9.38
CA PRO A 478 -33.48 10.66 8.97
C PRO A 478 -34.38 10.30 10.15
N LYS A 479 -33.84 9.64 11.19
CA LYS A 479 -34.57 9.29 12.41
C LYS A 479 -34.91 10.53 13.23
N LEU A 480 -33.94 11.44 13.37
CA LEU A 480 -34.11 12.71 14.05
C LEU A 480 -35.12 13.59 13.31
N LEU A 481 -34.98 13.68 11.98
CA LEU A 481 -35.93 14.41 11.14
C LEU A 481 -37.34 13.84 11.25
N TYR A 482 -37.48 12.51 11.21
CA TYR A 482 -38.77 11.84 11.43
C TYR A 482 -39.37 12.16 12.80
N HIS A 483 -38.57 12.23 13.87
CA HIS A 483 -39.05 12.61 15.20
C HIS A 483 -39.60 14.05 15.23
N PHE A 484 -38.88 15.02 14.66
CA PHE A 484 -39.33 16.41 14.61
C PHE A 484 -40.55 16.59 13.71
N MET A 485 -40.57 15.95 12.54
CA MET A 485 -41.68 16.06 11.60
C MET A 485 -42.94 15.34 12.10
N LYS A 486 -42.82 14.26 12.87
CA LYS A 486 -43.98 13.54 13.46
C LYS A 486 -44.72 14.38 14.50
N LYS A 487 -44.03 15.26 15.23
CA LYS A 487 -44.64 16.15 16.24
C LYS A 487 -45.52 17.25 15.63
N SER A 488 -45.41 17.50 14.33
CA SER A 488 -46.26 18.44 13.61
C SER A 488 -47.18 17.67 12.65
N LEU A 489 -48.41 18.14 12.41
CA LEU A 489 -49.28 17.62 11.33
C LEU A 489 -48.65 17.76 9.92
N THR A 490 -47.42 18.28 9.85
CA THR A 490 -46.63 18.58 8.66
C THR A 490 -46.10 17.35 7.95
N TYR A 491 -45.78 16.23 8.63
CA TYR A 491 -45.24 15.04 7.95
C TYR A 491 -46.19 14.45 6.91
N GLN A 492 -47.47 14.23 7.26
CA GLN A 492 -48.45 13.69 6.32
C GLN A 492 -48.70 14.65 5.13
N ARG A 493 -48.82 15.95 5.40
CA ARG A 493 -48.98 16.99 4.36
C ARG A 493 -47.76 17.08 3.45
N TRP A 494 -46.56 16.96 4.02
CA TRP A 494 -45.29 16.99 3.30
C TRP A 494 -45.09 15.74 2.44
N THR A 495 -45.32 14.54 2.97
CA THR A 495 -45.24 13.28 2.19
C THR A 495 -46.16 13.33 0.96
N VAL A 496 -47.38 13.85 1.12
CA VAL A 496 -48.30 14.06 0.01
C VAL A 496 -47.76 15.10 -0.99
N SER A 497 -47.20 16.22 -0.51
CA SER A 497 -46.57 17.25 -1.36
C SER A 497 -45.35 16.75 -2.17
N VAL A 498 -44.52 15.89 -1.56
CA VAL A 498 -43.37 15.26 -2.23
C VAL A 498 -43.84 14.32 -3.34
N MET A 499 -44.83 13.47 -3.05
CA MET A 499 -45.38 12.49 -4.01
C MET A 499 -46.13 13.15 -5.18
N LEU A 500 -46.65 14.36 -4.99
CA LEU A 500 -47.35 15.15 -6.01
C LEU A 500 -46.41 16.03 -6.86
N SER A 501 -45.15 16.21 -6.47
CA SER A 501 -44.20 17.04 -7.22
C SER A 501 -43.50 16.22 -8.32
N PRO A 502 -43.46 16.70 -9.59
CA PRO A 502 -42.64 16.07 -10.62
C PRO A 502 -41.16 16.08 -10.21
N ILE A 503 -40.41 15.05 -10.62
CA ILE A 503 -38.96 14.94 -10.41
C ILE A 503 -38.26 16.00 -11.26
N GLN A 504 -38.24 17.24 -10.76
CA GLN A 504 -37.42 18.33 -11.27
C GLN A 504 -36.14 18.40 -10.43
N PRO A 505 -34.98 18.77 -11.01
CA PRO A 505 -33.70 18.82 -10.29
C PRO A 505 -33.74 19.71 -9.04
N ARG A 506 -34.55 20.80 -9.05
CA ARG A 506 -34.75 21.69 -7.89
C ARG A 506 -35.54 21.06 -6.73
N LYS A 507 -36.16 19.88 -6.91
CA LYS A 507 -36.96 19.16 -5.90
C LYS A 507 -36.45 17.76 -5.56
N ALA A 508 -35.33 17.32 -6.15
CA ALA A 508 -34.74 16.00 -5.91
C ALA A 508 -34.35 15.78 -4.44
N TYR A 509 -33.94 16.84 -3.74
CA TYR A 509 -33.64 16.80 -2.31
C TYR A 509 -34.85 16.36 -1.46
N PHE A 510 -36.08 16.76 -1.81
CA PHE A 510 -37.28 16.33 -1.07
C PHE A 510 -37.55 14.83 -1.20
N TRP A 511 -37.33 14.26 -2.39
CA TRP A 511 -37.42 12.82 -2.63
C TRP A 511 -36.33 12.05 -1.89
N LEU A 512 -35.11 12.58 -1.85
CA LEU A 512 -34.01 12.02 -1.08
C LEU A 512 -34.33 11.99 0.42
N VAL A 513 -34.77 13.12 0.98
CA VAL A 513 -35.14 13.23 2.40
C VAL A 513 -36.26 12.24 2.75
N TRP A 514 -37.28 12.13 1.89
CA TRP A 514 -38.38 11.19 2.11
C TRP A 514 -37.90 9.73 2.07
N PHE A 515 -37.11 9.36 1.06
CA PHE A 515 -36.48 8.04 0.95
C PHE A 515 -35.72 7.65 2.22
N LEU A 516 -34.91 8.58 2.72
CA LEU A 516 -34.12 8.38 3.93
C LEU A 516 -35.01 8.17 5.17
N MET A 517 -36.09 8.93 5.30
CA MET A 517 -37.02 8.81 6.43
C MET A 517 -37.79 7.48 6.41
N GLU A 518 -38.24 7.01 5.25
CA GLU A 518 -38.93 5.71 5.15
C GLU A 518 -37.99 4.55 5.51
N GLY A 519 -36.72 4.61 5.06
CA GLY A 519 -35.70 3.63 5.44
C GLY A 519 -35.48 3.54 6.96
N ALA A 520 -35.48 4.68 7.65
CA ALA A 520 -35.32 4.76 9.10
C ALA A 520 -36.62 4.51 9.90
N ARG A 521 -37.76 4.27 9.24
CA ARG A 521 -39.07 4.15 9.89
C ARG A 521 -39.20 2.87 10.71
N SER A 522 -38.70 1.75 10.18
CA SER A 522 -38.76 0.45 10.84
C SER A 522 -37.86 0.44 12.08
N ARG A 523 -38.45 0.48 13.29
CA ARG A 523 -37.73 0.39 14.56
C ARG A 523 -36.83 -0.86 14.66
N PRO A 524 -37.32 -2.10 14.42
CA PRO A 524 -36.49 -3.28 14.60
C PRO A 524 -35.29 -3.29 13.65
N ILE A 525 -35.50 -3.04 12.35
CA ILE A 525 -34.39 -3.03 11.38
C ILE A 525 -33.38 -1.90 11.67
N TRP A 526 -33.87 -0.72 12.03
CA TRP A 526 -32.99 0.39 12.40
C TRP A 526 -32.12 0.08 13.62
N PHE A 527 -32.70 -0.54 14.67
CA PHE A 527 -31.93 -0.97 15.83
C PHE A 527 -30.95 -2.09 15.48
N SER A 528 -31.32 -3.05 14.63
CA SER A 528 -30.40 -4.09 14.15
C SER A 528 -29.21 -3.49 13.39
N LEU A 529 -29.45 -2.51 12.51
CA LEU A 529 -28.38 -1.79 11.81
C LEU A 529 -27.49 -1.00 12.77
N LEU A 530 -28.07 -0.33 13.77
CA LEU A 530 -27.31 0.39 14.78
C LEU A 530 -26.43 -0.55 15.60
N ILE A 531 -26.99 -1.65 16.12
CA ILE A 531 -26.23 -2.65 16.88
C ILE A 531 -25.12 -3.25 16.02
N TYR A 532 -25.40 -3.53 14.75
CA TYR A 532 -24.39 -4.05 13.82
C TYR A 532 -23.23 -3.06 13.62
N VAL A 533 -23.51 -1.77 13.41
CA VAL A 533 -22.48 -0.73 13.27
C VAL A 533 -21.68 -0.57 14.57
N ILE A 534 -22.34 -0.56 15.74
CA ILE A 534 -21.65 -0.50 17.04
C ILE A 534 -20.76 -1.73 17.24
N TRP A 535 -21.23 -2.93 16.87
CA TRP A 535 -20.40 -4.13 16.93
C TRP A 535 -19.14 -3.96 16.09
N LEU A 536 -19.27 -3.56 14.83
CA LEU A 536 -18.10 -3.39 13.94
C LEU A 536 -17.04 -2.42 14.51
N ILE A 537 -17.47 -1.40 15.28
CA ILE A 537 -16.57 -0.40 15.88
C ILE A 537 -15.90 -0.92 17.16
N GLU A 538 -16.69 -1.47 18.09
CA GLU A 538 -16.26 -1.72 19.47
C GLU A 538 -15.73 -3.15 19.69
N MET A 539 -16.21 -4.11 18.91
CA MET A 539 -16.03 -5.54 19.15
C MET A 539 -15.22 -6.17 18.02
N PRO A 540 -14.56 -7.31 18.27
CA PRO A 540 -13.95 -8.08 17.19
C PRO A 540 -15.05 -8.49 16.21
N TRP A 541 -14.79 -8.25 14.92
CA TRP A 541 -15.77 -8.49 13.87
C TRP A 541 -15.38 -9.68 12.99
N PHE A 542 -14.12 -10.11 13.06
CA PHE A 542 -13.57 -11.20 12.25
C PHE A 542 -12.62 -12.08 13.06
N TRP A 543 -12.72 -13.40 12.88
CA TRP A 543 -11.87 -14.42 13.51
C TRP A 543 -11.22 -15.29 12.45
N GLY A 544 -9.95 -15.63 12.65
CA GLY A 544 -9.20 -16.40 11.67
C GLY A 544 -7.81 -16.82 12.14
N HIS A 545 -7.24 -17.79 11.43
CA HIS A 545 -5.86 -18.23 11.61
C HIS A 545 -4.90 -17.23 10.95
N ALA A 546 -4.58 -16.15 11.67
CA ALA A 546 -3.83 -15.01 11.14
C ALA A 546 -2.34 -15.30 10.90
N THR A 547 -1.69 -16.12 11.73
CA THR A 547 -0.23 -16.29 11.74
C THR A 547 0.27 -17.63 11.22
N SER A 548 -0.58 -18.67 11.15
CA SER A 548 -0.21 -19.95 10.53
C SER A 548 -1.46 -20.78 10.23
N GLU A 549 -1.42 -21.71 9.26
CA GLU A 549 -2.58 -22.51 8.82
C GLU A 549 -3.27 -23.31 9.93
N LYS A 550 -2.51 -23.69 10.96
CA LYS A 550 -2.99 -24.47 12.11
C LYS A 550 -2.75 -23.74 13.44
N GLY A 551 -2.50 -22.43 13.37
CA GLY A 551 -2.23 -21.62 14.55
C GLY A 551 -3.48 -21.33 15.36
N GLU A 552 -3.31 -20.60 16.44
CA GLU A 552 -4.44 -20.13 17.25
C GLU A 552 -5.36 -19.21 16.46
N ILE A 553 -6.63 -19.13 16.89
CA ILE A 553 -7.60 -18.24 16.30
C ILE A 553 -7.34 -16.83 16.83
N ALA A 554 -6.93 -15.93 15.94
CA ALA A 554 -6.78 -14.52 16.22
C ALA A 554 -8.09 -13.78 15.97
N GLN A 555 -8.23 -12.61 16.59
CA GLN A 555 -9.40 -11.74 16.48
C GLN A 555 -9.00 -10.43 15.79
N MET A 556 -9.81 -9.95 14.87
CA MET A 556 -9.53 -8.72 14.13
C MET A 556 -10.53 -7.62 14.49
N TYR A 557 -9.97 -6.46 14.80
CA TYR A 557 -10.65 -5.19 15.02
C TYR A 557 -10.39 -4.27 13.83
N LEU A 558 -11.12 -3.16 13.72
CA LEU A 558 -10.83 -2.13 12.71
C LEU A 558 -9.41 -1.54 12.84
N SER A 559 -8.83 -1.66 14.04
CA SER A 559 -7.51 -1.12 14.36
C SER A 559 -6.40 -2.16 14.29
N GLY A 560 -6.65 -3.40 13.87
CA GLY A 560 -5.61 -4.43 13.73
C GLY A 560 -6.02 -5.80 14.27
N TRP A 561 -5.09 -6.75 14.21
CA TRP A 561 -5.25 -8.09 14.77
C TRP A 561 -4.83 -8.14 16.24
N SER A 562 -5.53 -8.97 17.01
CA SER A 562 -5.19 -9.38 18.37
C SER A 562 -4.92 -10.88 18.37
N ILE A 563 -3.71 -11.27 18.81
CA ILE A 563 -3.18 -12.63 18.71
C ILE A 563 -2.97 -13.20 20.13
N PRO A 564 -3.44 -14.42 20.45
CA PRO A 564 -3.47 -14.88 21.85
C PRO A 564 -2.11 -15.32 22.43
N SER A 565 -1.11 -15.67 21.60
CA SER A 565 0.10 -16.38 22.02
C SER A 565 1.30 -15.51 22.49
N LEU A 566 1.13 -14.21 22.74
CA LEU A 566 2.16 -13.38 23.39
C LEU A 566 1.68 -12.97 24.78
N GLY A 567 2.44 -13.40 25.81
CA GLY A 567 2.10 -13.36 27.23
C GLY A 567 1.48 -12.06 27.74
N GLU A 568 0.72 -12.22 28.83
CA GLU A 568 -0.23 -11.30 29.47
C GLU A 568 0.28 -9.89 29.90
N ASP A 569 1.44 -9.41 29.46
CA ASP A 569 2.03 -8.15 29.95
C ASP A 569 1.92 -6.93 29.01
N LEU A 570 1.19 -7.01 27.89
CA LEU A 570 0.78 -5.82 27.12
C LEU A 570 -0.65 -5.96 26.61
N THR A 571 -1.59 -5.52 27.44
CA THR A 571 -2.97 -5.25 27.03
C THR A 571 -3.00 -4.43 25.74
N TRP A 572 -3.60 -4.97 24.68
CA TRP A 572 -3.94 -4.29 23.41
C TRP A 572 -2.86 -4.15 22.31
N ASN A 573 -2.10 -5.19 21.99
CA ASN A 573 -1.32 -5.21 20.75
C ASN A 573 -2.23 -5.45 19.53
N LYS A 574 -2.85 -4.37 19.03
CA LYS A 574 -3.52 -4.28 17.73
C LYS A 574 -2.45 -4.22 16.63
N SER A 575 -1.70 -5.31 16.48
CA SER A 575 -0.64 -5.43 15.48
C SER A 575 -1.26 -5.36 14.07
N SER A 576 -0.52 -4.79 13.10
CA SER A 576 -0.94 -4.66 11.69
C SER A 576 -2.02 -3.60 11.38
N ASN A 577 -2.02 -2.46 12.07
CA ASN A 577 -2.64 -1.24 11.56
C ASN A 577 -1.62 -0.56 10.64
N PRO A 578 -1.92 -0.24 9.37
CA PRO A 578 -3.22 -0.29 8.68
C PRO A 578 -3.44 -1.53 7.82
N ASP A 579 -2.63 -2.59 7.90
CA ASP A 579 -2.72 -3.77 7.01
C ASP A 579 -4.12 -4.38 6.86
N VAL A 580 -4.96 -4.28 7.89
CA VAL A 580 -6.36 -4.72 7.84
C VAL A 580 -7.20 -3.99 6.79
N LEU A 581 -6.75 -2.84 6.27
CA LEU A 581 -7.45 -2.02 5.28
C LEU A 581 -7.90 -2.81 4.05
N VAL A 582 -7.10 -3.78 3.60
CA VAL A 582 -7.36 -4.64 2.44
C VAL A 582 -8.55 -5.59 2.64
N ILE A 583 -8.97 -5.78 3.89
CA ILE A 583 -10.16 -6.55 4.28
C ILE A 583 -11.28 -5.59 4.68
N THR A 584 -10.96 -4.61 5.54
CA THR A 584 -11.91 -3.67 6.12
C THR A 584 -12.57 -2.79 5.06
N LEU A 585 -11.80 -2.09 4.21
CA LEU A 585 -12.38 -1.14 3.25
C LEU A 585 -13.26 -1.83 2.20
N PRO A 586 -12.84 -2.94 1.55
CA PRO A 586 -13.74 -3.65 0.64
C PRO A 586 -15.02 -4.14 1.32
N PHE A 587 -14.95 -4.62 2.56
CA PHE A 587 -16.14 -5.04 3.30
C PHE A 587 -17.08 -3.87 3.58
N LEU A 588 -16.56 -2.74 4.07
CA LEU A 588 -17.37 -1.57 4.38
C LEU A 588 -18.03 -0.95 3.14
N TYR A 589 -17.27 -0.76 2.06
CA TYR A 589 -17.74 -0.08 0.86
C TYR A 589 -18.53 -0.97 -0.10
N LEU A 590 -18.20 -2.27 -0.21
CA LEU A 590 -18.86 -3.18 -1.15
C LEU A 590 -19.98 -4.02 -0.52
N VAL A 591 -20.03 -4.11 0.81
CA VAL A 591 -21.05 -4.89 1.53
C VAL A 591 -21.86 -4.01 2.46
N VAL A 592 -21.24 -3.39 3.48
CA VAL A 592 -22.00 -2.71 4.54
C VAL A 592 -22.81 -1.52 4.01
N VAL A 593 -22.18 -0.57 3.33
CA VAL A 593 -22.88 0.59 2.76
C VAL A 593 -23.98 0.17 1.78
N PRO A 594 -23.73 -0.71 0.77
CA PRO A 594 -24.78 -1.19 -0.11
C PRO A 594 -25.94 -1.89 0.61
N VAL A 595 -25.68 -2.69 1.65
CA VAL A 595 -26.74 -3.33 2.46
C VAL A 595 -27.63 -2.27 3.10
N VAL A 596 -27.07 -1.23 3.73
CA VAL A 596 -27.87 -0.17 4.36
C VAL A 596 -28.72 0.56 3.31
N VAL A 597 -28.12 0.93 2.18
CA VAL A 597 -28.80 1.67 1.10
C VAL A 597 -29.96 0.84 0.52
N VAL A 598 -29.74 -0.44 0.22
CA VAL A 598 -30.77 -1.31 -0.37
C VAL A 598 -31.89 -1.61 0.61
N ILE A 599 -31.58 -1.76 1.89
CA ILE A 599 -32.61 -1.87 2.93
C ILE A 599 -33.53 -0.65 2.91
N TYR A 600 -32.95 0.55 2.84
CA TYR A 600 -33.73 1.79 2.75
C TYR A 600 -34.57 1.83 1.48
N SER A 601 -34.03 1.38 0.35
CA SER A 601 -34.77 1.26 -0.92
C SER A 601 -35.97 0.32 -0.84
N LEU A 602 -35.84 -0.83 -0.18
CA LEU A 602 -36.96 -1.76 0.00
C LEU A 602 -38.08 -1.17 0.87
N PHE A 603 -37.74 -0.41 1.91
CA PHE A 603 -38.74 0.26 2.75
C PHE A 603 -39.42 1.43 2.02
N ALA A 604 -38.66 2.24 1.29
CA ALA A 604 -39.23 3.30 0.46
C ALA A 604 -40.15 2.72 -0.62
N GLU A 605 -39.75 1.64 -1.29
CA GLU A 605 -40.59 0.95 -2.27
C GLU A 605 -41.88 0.40 -1.66
N LYS A 606 -41.80 -0.25 -0.49
CA LYS A 606 -42.99 -0.69 0.26
C LYS A 606 -43.94 0.48 0.55
N ALA A 607 -43.42 1.62 0.98
CA ALA A 607 -44.23 2.80 1.28
C ALA A 607 -44.97 3.31 0.03
N VAL A 608 -44.29 3.37 -1.13
CA VAL A 608 -44.93 3.71 -2.42
C VAL A 608 -46.00 2.68 -2.80
N ALA A 609 -45.73 1.39 -2.63
CA ALA A 609 -46.67 0.31 -2.94
C ALA A 609 -47.95 0.39 -2.08
N CYS A 610 -47.83 0.63 -0.78
CA CYS A 610 -48.97 0.83 0.12
C CYS A 610 -49.84 2.03 -0.29
N LEU A 611 -49.23 3.15 -0.68
CA LEU A 611 -49.96 4.33 -1.15
C LEU A 611 -50.77 4.04 -2.42
N ARG A 612 -50.22 3.23 -3.34
CA ARG A 612 -50.94 2.80 -4.56
C ARG A 612 -52.15 1.92 -4.24
N HIS A 613 -51.98 0.99 -3.30
CA HIS A 613 -53.07 0.09 -2.91
C HIS A 613 -54.23 0.87 -2.29
N SER A 614 -53.93 1.75 -1.32
CA SER A 614 -54.92 2.60 -0.64
C SER A 614 -55.78 3.40 -1.63
N ARG A 615 -55.16 3.95 -2.68
CA ARG A 615 -55.88 4.74 -3.70
C ARG A 615 -56.68 3.89 -4.68
N ARG A 616 -56.24 2.66 -4.99
CA ARG A 616 -57.04 1.72 -5.79
C ARG A 616 -58.32 1.33 -5.04
N THR A 617 -58.22 1.03 -3.74
CA THR A 617 -59.39 0.75 -2.90
C THR A 617 -60.35 1.95 -2.81
N GLU A 618 -59.85 3.18 -2.63
CA GLU A 618 -60.71 4.38 -2.66
C GLU A 618 -61.45 4.58 -3.99
N ASN A 619 -60.83 4.24 -5.12
CA ASN A 619 -61.47 4.35 -6.45
C ASN A 619 -62.45 3.20 -6.75
N THR A 620 -62.50 2.14 -5.94
CA THR A 620 -63.35 0.96 -6.17
C THR A 620 -64.60 0.94 -5.26
N VAL A 621 -64.64 1.78 -4.21
CA VAL A 621 -65.80 1.92 -3.32
C VAL A 621 -66.77 2.96 -3.89
N ASN A 622 -67.93 2.51 -4.36
CA ASN A 622 -69.05 3.40 -4.72
C ASN A 622 -69.64 4.08 -3.46
N PRO A 623 -70.06 5.35 -3.53
CA PRO A 623 -70.55 6.13 -2.38
C PRO A 623 -72.03 5.86 -2.07
N THR A 624 -72.45 4.60 -2.06
CA THR A 624 -73.83 4.21 -1.69
C THR A 624 -73.79 2.90 -0.94
N ASN A 625 -73.43 2.97 0.35
CA ASN A 625 -74.00 2.19 1.45
C ASN A 625 -73.26 2.54 2.74
N SER A 626 -73.76 3.56 3.44
CA SER A 626 -73.35 3.90 4.79
C SER A 626 -74.02 2.96 5.79
N ASN A 627 -73.25 2.05 6.40
CA ASN A 627 -73.60 1.45 7.70
C ASN A 627 -72.81 2.18 8.80
N PRO A 628 -73.46 2.69 9.86
CA PRO A 628 -72.85 3.61 10.83
C PRO A 628 -72.18 2.89 12.01
N GLU A 629 -71.34 1.87 11.78
CA GLU A 629 -70.62 1.18 12.88
C GLU A 629 -69.12 0.90 12.67
N SER A 630 -68.50 1.35 11.58
CA SER A 630 -67.03 1.27 11.41
C SER A 630 -66.37 2.62 11.62
N GLY A 631 -66.63 3.22 12.79
CA GLY A 631 -66.22 4.58 13.14
C GLY A 631 -64.86 4.70 13.82
N TYR A 632 -63.87 3.81 13.61
CA TYR A 632 -62.53 4.00 14.17
C TYR A 632 -61.47 3.37 13.26
N LEU A 633 -60.72 4.21 12.53
CA LEU A 633 -59.38 4.00 11.91
C LEU A 633 -59.20 4.63 10.50
N LEU A 634 -59.89 5.71 10.16
CA LEU A 634 -59.49 6.58 9.04
C LEU A 634 -59.00 7.93 9.55
N PRO A 635 -57.73 8.34 9.31
CA PRO A 635 -57.33 9.71 9.51
C PRO A 635 -58.05 10.60 8.49
N SER A 636 -58.77 11.59 9.00
CA SER A 636 -59.60 12.60 8.33
C SER A 636 -58.83 13.57 7.39
N ALA A 637 -57.80 13.08 6.69
CA ALA A 637 -57.02 13.83 5.72
C ALA A 637 -57.34 13.47 4.26
N SER A 638 -58.11 12.41 4.00
CA SER A 638 -58.45 11.95 2.65
C SER A 638 -59.55 12.77 1.96
N VAL A 639 -60.47 13.38 2.72
CA VAL A 639 -61.63 14.09 2.14
C VAL A 639 -61.25 15.44 1.51
N SER A 640 -60.13 16.05 1.91
CA SER A 640 -59.65 17.32 1.33
C SER A 640 -58.75 17.16 0.09
N LEU A 641 -58.45 15.92 -0.34
CA LEU A 641 -57.42 15.64 -1.34
C LEU A 641 -57.96 15.35 -2.76
N ALA A 642 -59.27 15.51 -2.98
CA ALA A 642 -59.86 15.25 -4.29
C ALA A 642 -59.66 16.40 -5.31
N ASN A 643 -59.34 17.62 -4.85
CA ASN A 643 -59.48 18.82 -5.69
C ASN A 643 -58.21 19.55 -6.12
N LEU A 644 -57.00 19.07 -5.78
CA LEU A 644 -55.75 19.69 -6.27
C LEU A 644 -54.67 18.66 -6.59
N SER A 645 -54.76 17.97 -7.74
CA SER A 645 -53.58 17.53 -8.48
C SER A 645 -53.90 17.10 -9.91
N ASP A 646 -52.97 17.43 -10.80
CA ASP A 646 -52.98 17.05 -12.21
C ASP A 646 -52.77 15.53 -12.34
N LYS A 647 -53.85 14.79 -12.64
CA LYS A 647 -53.94 13.31 -12.61
C LYS A 647 -52.89 12.60 -13.49
N LYS A 648 -52.28 13.29 -14.46
CA LYS A 648 -51.29 12.76 -15.40
C LYS A 648 -49.87 12.57 -14.81
N ILE A 649 -49.37 13.51 -14.01
CA ILE A 649 -47.99 13.47 -13.49
C ILE A 649 -47.85 12.39 -12.40
N LEU A 650 -48.84 12.31 -11.52
CA LEU A 650 -48.92 11.30 -10.46
C LEU A 650 -49.08 9.87 -11.04
N SER A 651 -49.79 9.73 -12.17
CA SER A 651 -49.87 8.47 -12.93
C SER A 651 -48.52 8.05 -13.52
N MET A 652 -47.67 9.00 -13.94
CA MET A 652 -46.35 8.74 -14.51
C MET A 652 -45.34 8.23 -13.46
N VAL A 653 -45.25 8.89 -12.28
CA VAL A 653 -44.43 8.43 -11.15
C VAL A 653 -44.93 7.08 -10.60
N MET A 654 -46.25 6.86 -10.62
CA MET A 654 -46.87 5.58 -10.26
C MET A 654 -46.77 4.49 -11.34
N LYS A 655 -46.42 4.81 -12.60
CA LYS A 655 -46.02 3.81 -13.61
C LYS A 655 -44.55 3.42 -13.46
N PHE A 656 -43.69 4.36 -13.05
CA PHE A 656 -42.24 4.14 -12.92
C PHE A 656 -41.87 3.13 -11.81
N CYS A 657 -42.59 3.11 -10.67
CA CYS A 657 -42.35 2.11 -9.60
C CYS A 657 -43.22 0.84 -9.70
N GLY A 658 -43.53 0.34 -10.91
CA GLY A 658 -44.30 -0.90 -11.11
C GLY A 658 -43.61 -2.14 -10.50
N GLY A 659 -44.24 -3.32 -10.52
CA GLY A 659 -43.67 -4.56 -9.92
C GLY A 659 -42.25 -4.95 -10.39
N TRP A 660 -41.74 -4.33 -11.46
CA TRP A 660 -40.36 -4.45 -11.91
C TRP A 660 -39.34 -3.78 -10.97
N THR A 661 -39.66 -2.68 -10.28
CA THR A 661 -38.72 -2.04 -9.33
C THR A 661 -38.40 -2.94 -8.15
N ARG A 662 -39.39 -3.65 -7.61
CA ARG A 662 -39.18 -4.69 -6.60
C ARG A 662 -38.23 -5.77 -7.10
N ARG A 663 -38.44 -6.26 -8.34
CA ARG A 663 -37.56 -7.27 -8.95
C ARG A 663 -36.13 -6.77 -9.08
N VAL A 664 -35.93 -5.51 -9.48
CA VAL A 664 -34.60 -4.87 -9.55
C VAL A 664 -33.96 -4.76 -8.17
N LEU A 665 -34.69 -4.33 -7.14
CA LEU A 665 -34.15 -4.25 -5.78
C LEU A 665 -33.79 -5.62 -5.19
N LEU A 666 -34.62 -6.64 -5.43
CA LEU A 666 -34.30 -8.02 -5.02
C LEU A 666 -33.11 -8.59 -5.80
N LEU A 667 -32.99 -8.28 -7.09
CA LEU A 667 -31.80 -8.62 -7.88
C LEU A 667 -30.55 -7.95 -7.29
N LEU A 668 -30.65 -6.68 -6.88
CA LEU A 668 -29.55 -5.97 -6.23
C LEU A 668 -29.18 -6.60 -4.87
N CYS A 669 -30.15 -7.04 -4.07
CA CYS A 669 -29.88 -7.85 -2.86
C CYS A 669 -29.09 -9.12 -3.20
N CYS A 670 -29.48 -9.84 -4.27
CA CYS A 670 -28.76 -11.04 -4.71
C CYS A 670 -27.34 -10.71 -5.18
N ILE A 671 -27.14 -9.63 -5.92
CA ILE A 671 -25.81 -9.18 -6.36
C ILE A 671 -24.92 -8.88 -5.16
N ILE A 672 -25.42 -8.11 -4.17
CA ILE A 672 -24.69 -7.80 -2.94
C ILE A 672 -24.37 -9.08 -2.17
N ALA A 673 -25.33 -10.00 -2.03
CA ALA A 673 -25.12 -11.28 -1.37
C ALA A 673 -24.05 -12.12 -2.07
N VAL A 674 -24.02 -12.15 -3.41
CA VAL A 674 -22.98 -12.86 -4.19
C VAL A 674 -21.61 -12.22 -4.00
N ILE A 675 -21.52 -10.89 -4.02
CA ILE A 675 -20.26 -10.16 -3.75
C ILE A 675 -19.76 -10.51 -2.34
N HIS A 676 -20.66 -10.45 -1.35
CA HIS A 676 -20.37 -10.78 0.04
C HIS A 676 -19.90 -12.22 0.23
N LEU A 677 -20.60 -13.19 -0.38
CA LEU A 677 -20.23 -14.61 -0.32
C LEU A 677 -18.88 -14.86 -1.01
N LYS A 678 -18.57 -14.18 -2.12
CA LYS A 678 -17.25 -14.25 -2.76
C LYS A 678 -16.15 -13.70 -1.87
N LEU A 679 -16.36 -12.56 -1.22
CA LEU A 679 -15.41 -11.98 -0.27
C LEU A 679 -15.19 -12.93 0.92
N SER A 680 -16.28 -13.42 1.52
CA SER A 680 -16.24 -14.37 2.63
C SER A 680 -15.53 -15.68 2.26
N SER A 681 -15.79 -16.22 1.07
CA SER A 681 -15.13 -17.44 0.56
C SER A 681 -13.62 -17.26 0.39
N ARG A 682 -13.18 -16.08 -0.07
CA ARG A 682 -11.74 -15.75 -0.15
C ARG A 682 -11.12 -15.66 1.25
N LEU A 683 -11.79 -15.02 2.19
CA LEU A 683 -11.34 -14.93 3.59
C LEU A 683 -11.30 -16.31 4.26
N MET A 684 -12.30 -17.16 4.03
CA MET A 684 -12.32 -18.55 4.49
C MET A 684 -11.14 -19.36 3.94
N SER A 685 -10.77 -19.13 2.68
CA SER A 685 -9.58 -19.76 2.10
C SER A 685 -8.32 -19.26 2.81
N ALA A 686 -8.16 -17.95 2.95
CA ALA A 686 -6.97 -17.32 3.51
C ALA A 686 -6.76 -17.65 5.00
N TYR A 687 -7.80 -17.53 5.83
CA TYR A 687 -7.71 -17.57 7.29
C TYR A 687 -8.42 -18.78 7.92
N GLY A 688 -8.91 -19.72 7.11
CA GLY A 688 -9.57 -20.94 7.56
C GLY A 688 -11.09 -20.83 7.58
N ALA A 689 -11.76 -21.82 6.99
CA ALA A 689 -13.21 -21.76 6.78
C ALA A 689 -14.01 -21.75 8.09
N LYS A 690 -13.62 -22.56 9.08
CA LYS A 690 -14.32 -22.68 10.36
C LYS A 690 -14.34 -21.36 11.15
N PRO A 691 -13.20 -20.74 11.51
CA PRO A 691 -13.22 -19.50 12.29
C PRO A 691 -13.91 -18.33 11.55
N VAL A 692 -13.73 -18.24 10.23
CA VAL A 692 -14.40 -17.20 9.42
C VAL A 692 -15.91 -17.42 9.37
N ALA A 693 -16.37 -18.67 9.20
CA ALA A 693 -17.81 -18.98 9.25
C ALA A 693 -18.42 -18.66 10.62
N PHE A 694 -17.65 -18.80 11.71
CA PHE A 694 -18.02 -18.41 13.06
C PHE A 694 -17.69 -16.94 13.39
N SER A 695 -17.57 -16.08 12.38
CA SER A 695 -17.49 -14.62 12.53
C SER A 695 -18.84 -13.99 12.15
N PRO A 696 -19.83 -13.88 13.05
CA PRO A 696 -21.19 -13.43 12.69
C PRO A 696 -21.25 -12.06 11.98
N PRO A 697 -20.49 -11.03 12.42
CA PRO A 697 -20.54 -9.71 11.78
C PRO A 697 -20.12 -9.74 10.32
N VAL A 698 -19.07 -10.49 9.99
CA VAL A 698 -18.65 -10.67 8.60
C VAL A 698 -19.61 -11.59 7.87
N THR A 699 -19.74 -12.84 8.28
CA THR A 699 -20.30 -13.88 7.43
C THR A 699 -21.82 -13.82 7.32
N TRP A 700 -22.53 -13.60 8.44
CA TRP A 700 -23.98 -13.83 8.51
C TRP A 700 -24.82 -12.56 8.55
N MET A 701 -24.37 -11.51 9.25
CA MET A 701 -25.19 -10.30 9.47
C MET A 701 -25.65 -9.62 8.18
N PRO A 702 -24.82 -9.41 7.14
CA PRO A 702 -25.28 -8.84 5.87
C PRO A 702 -26.43 -9.64 5.23
N LEU A 703 -26.33 -10.97 5.23
CA LEU A 703 -27.35 -11.85 4.64
C LEU A 703 -28.64 -11.83 5.46
N LEU A 704 -28.54 -11.93 6.78
CA LEU A 704 -29.68 -11.87 7.69
C LEU A 704 -30.44 -10.55 7.57
N LEU A 705 -29.72 -9.42 7.51
CA LEU A 705 -30.32 -8.09 7.35
C LEU A 705 -31.05 -7.95 6.02
N LEU A 706 -30.47 -8.42 4.91
CA LEU A 706 -31.11 -8.42 3.60
C LEU A 706 -32.35 -9.32 3.57
N SER A 707 -32.25 -10.56 4.07
CA SER A 707 -33.35 -11.52 4.11
C SER A 707 -34.50 -11.05 5.00
N ALA A 708 -34.20 -10.59 6.21
CA ALA A 708 -35.19 -10.05 7.13
C ALA A 708 -35.91 -8.84 6.52
N THR A 709 -35.17 -7.93 5.89
CA THR A 709 -35.77 -6.75 5.23
C THR A 709 -36.63 -7.15 4.04
N ALA A 710 -36.17 -8.07 3.19
CA ALA A 710 -36.94 -8.56 2.05
C ALA A 710 -38.28 -9.16 2.52
N TYR A 711 -38.26 -9.95 3.61
CA TYR A 711 -39.45 -10.51 4.22
C TYR A 711 -40.37 -9.43 4.83
N CYS A 712 -39.84 -8.55 5.67
CA CYS A 712 -40.61 -7.47 6.32
C CYS A 712 -41.22 -6.46 5.32
N THR A 713 -40.69 -6.40 4.11
CA THR A 713 -41.17 -5.51 3.04
C THR A 713 -41.99 -6.22 1.98
N MET A 714 -42.31 -7.50 2.14
CA MET A 714 -43.26 -8.17 1.25
C MET A 714 -44.63 -7.44 1.31
N PRO A 715 -45.25 -7.16 0.15
CA PRO A 715 -46.62 -6.68 0.12
C PRO A 715 -47.51 -7.76 0.74
N ASN A 716 -48.36 -7.39 1.69
CA ASN A 716 -49.42 -8.30 2.13
C ASN A 716 -50.33 -8.52 0.92
N THR A 717 -50.33 -9.74 0.38
CA THR A 717 -51.39 -10.22 -0.50
C THR A 717 -52.62 -10.49 0.39
N TYR A 718 -53.45 -9.48 0.58
CA TYR A 718 -54.83 -9.64 1.03
C TYR A 718 -55.75 -9.00 0.01
#